data_AF-A0A963F7F3-F1
#
_entry.id   AF-A0A963F7F3-F1
#
_cell.length_a   1.000
_cell.length_b   1.000
_cell.length_c   1.000
_cell.angle_alpha   90.00
_cell.angle_beta   90.00
_cell.angle_gamma   90.00
#
_symmetry.space_group_name_H-M   'P 1'
#
loop_
_entity.id
_entity.type
_entity.pdbx_description
1 polymer ?
#
loop_
_entity_poly.entity_id
_entity_poly.type
_entity_poly.pdbx_seq_one_letter_code
_entity_poly.pdbx_strand_id
1 'polypeptide(L)'
;MRVNREGLYHFPIRSRNATSLFVQHALATLRNEGRAIIVVPYGLLSNRSEKDLRRWLLEQNRVEAVIDLPGNAFAPLMTTRICLMILGRNGPTERVRMVDAQPFFDESRGRQPSQIKDSALTALVQAVYATSPGKSAWDIDIEALQTAEWDLTPRRRERSELTRVLNELSSEVETHRLDEISGIMAGRSIPSADLVDRPPGENPVPYIRIKDVERGKASRSSSWLSAKAVAGVKPEWRLRAGDILLSKSGTIGKVGIVQNGALGAVAASGHYIIRTEKDRLDPHFLLAYFNSNACRSWLRERASGSVISHLPIRVIAELPIPVPPLPIQMRVASQYRDHKVDAFLYLAKLLSQGESDEVAESIDRWLDQALRSFAAVKDQEIKIETVLDNFEKLASDPIPVRYCDDCGKPYWLAAAIEQLEVDSSNITRIVTRKIADPHICEVCLTVGSSKDDTDFTRFKGGGPLVDWAAMLNGSLGNLDDISKLPPGITSLHILQNALNSIMLGEQKIRGHMPNEEKARHFSRTLERYLTALVHRLTETVDPEFEVNTHRLIRGKLQNLIVRVINRGFLPLRDFRLNVSSDWGMPLFDFIGLDLIEENSLADVDGGDDYSQESAEWKEARLPFLAEHANESIRLHGTVPKAAKDKVSIELIWSATNIAGETVQGRRQIALTVVDGDQEFETDTPLELGGSPYVCGDPVRPERSDVFFGREELIEQIRRQVLKSGNVVLLEGNRRAGKTSILRHLEGSRSIPGWLGVYCSLQGAEGSQEGVGVPTAEVFREVAKSLARAVHGYGLETPLPDGSVLSPGSRPLGIAKACRAGIGQEAAFSDFREYVEVLLEPLREKSLGVLLMLDEFDKLQEGIDNGITSPQVPENIRFLVQTYPGFSAILTGSRRLKRLREEYWSALFGLGTRLGISSLSRGAARRLVTEPVQGRISYSSEAMERAIDLTAGQPYLLQCLCNRIFDRIARGASRTVTIDIVDAAGKELVLDNEHFATLWSYAGSHRRRFLLALCNLEEKERDPLRLGELSELLAGHGIEVSDDIIIADLEFLRELELIDFVSQGGEGRYRLTIPLMGQWIEAQQDFDALRTQARYETEDEHA
;
A
#
# COMPACT_ATOMS: atom_id res chain seq x y z
N MET A 1 -67.89 15.50 35.38
CA MET A 1 -68.67 15.54 36.64
C MET A 1 -67.95 16.40 37.66
N ARG A 2 -68.65 17.25 38.43
CA ARG A 2 -68.16 17.81 39.69
C ARG A 2 -68.80 17.00 40.83
N VAL A 3 -67.99 16.23 41.56
CA VAL A 3 -68.46 15.41 42.70
C VAL A 3 -68.58 16.32 43.94
N ASN A 4 -69.63 16.14 44.75
CA ASN A 4 -69.78 16.86 46.01
C ASN A 4 -68.59 16.52 46.95
N ARG A 5 -68.01 17.53 47.61
CA ARG A 5 -66.85 17.35 48.50
C ARG A 5 -67.14 16.40 49.66
N GLU A 6 -68.35 16.42 50.19
CA GLU A 6 -68.74 15.54 51.30
C GLU A 6 -68.78 14.06 50.87
N GLY A 7 -69.17 13.81 49.62
CA GLY A 7 -69.16 12.48 49.00
C GLY A 7 -67.76 11.87 48.82
N LEU A 8 -66.68 12.61 49.11
CA LEU A 8 -65.30 12.12 49.01
C LEU A 8 -64.73 11.61 50.35
N TYR A 9 -65.40 11.84 51.48
CA TYR A 9 -64.88 11.43 52.80
C TYR A 9 -65.05 9.94 53.13
N HIS A 10 -65.77 9.17 52.30
CA HIS A 10 -65.94 7.72 52.49
C HIS A 10 -64.78 6.88 51.93
N PHE A 11 -63.81 7.51 51.24
CA PHE A 11 -62.63 6.84 50.70
C PHE A 11 -61.46 6.87 51.71
N PRO A 12 -60.77 5.74 51.97
CA PRO A 12 -59.64 5.69 52.90
C PRO A 12 -58.51 6.68 52.58
N ILE A 13 -58.22 6.90 51.29
CA ILE A 13 -57.17 7.79 50.82
C ILE A 13 -57.77 9.00 50.09
N ARG A 14 -57.55 10.17 50.68
CA ARG A 14 -58.03 11.48 50.20
C ARG A 14 -57.27 11.94 48.96
N SER A 15 -57.74 11.57 47.77
CA SER A 15 -57.23 12.11 46.51
C SER A 15 -58.21 13.06 45.81
N ARG A 16 -57.67 13.95 44.97
CA ARG A 16 -58.45 14.80 44.04
C ARG A 16 -58.46 14.23 42.61
N ASN A 17 -57.75 13.13 42.38
CA ASN A 17 -57.62 12.47 41.09
C ASN A 17 -58.77 11.47 40.89
N ALA A 18 -59.53 11.62 39.80
CA ALA A 18 -60.66 10.74 39.49
C ALA A 18 -60.28 9.26 39.37
N THR A 19 -59.09 8.94 38.85
CA THR A 19 -58.58 7.57 38.77
C THR A 19 -58.32 6.98 40.17
N SER A 20 -57.74 7.78 41.07
CA SER A 20 -57.40 7.40 42.45
C SER A 20 -58.66 7.11 43.27
N LEU A 21 -59.73 7.87 43.03
CA LEU A 21 -61.06 7.64 43.60
C LEU A 21 -61.75 6.42 42.99
N PHE A 22 -61.64 6.22 41.66
CA PHE A 22 -62.21 5.07 40.95
C PHE A 22 -61.63 3.73 41.42
N VAL A 23 -60.31 3.64 41.61
CA VAL A 23 -59.65 2.42 42.11
C VAL A 23 -60.15 2.05 43.52
N GLN A 24 -60.30 3.04 44.41
CA GLN A 24 -60.85 2.82 45.75
C GLN A 24 -62.33 2.41 45.71
N HIS A 25 -63.12 3.00 44.80
CA HIS A 25 -64.52 2.63 44.61
C HIS A 25 -64.66 1.19 44.11
N ALA A 26 -63.89 0.80 43.09
CA ALA A 26 -63.88 -0.57 42.58
C ALA A 26 -63.58 -1.58 43.71
N LEU A 27 -62.51 -1.36 44.48
CA LEU A 27 -62.17 -2.19 45.64
C LEU A 27 -63.30 -2.26 46.69
N ALA A 28 -63.93 -1.13 47.01
CA ALA A 28 -65.03 -1.09 47.97
C ALA A 28 -66.29 -1.84 47.49
N THR A 29 -66.51 -1.97 46.18
CA THR A 29 -67.63 -2.71 45.57
C THR A 29 -67.39 -4.21 45.37
N LEU A 30 -66.13 -4.68 45.43
CA LEU A 30 -65.82 -6.12 45.34
C LEU A 30 -66.39 -6.88 46.53
N ARG A 31 -66.84 -8.13 46.32
CA ARG A 31 -67.06 -9.08 47.42
C ARG A 31 -65.74 -9.37 48.16
N ASN A 32 -65.80 -9.90 49.38
CA ASN A 32 -64.60 -10.46 50.03
C ASN A 32 -63.98 -11.54 49.11
N GLU A 33 -62.65 -11.58 49.03
CA GLU A 33 -61.90 -12.41 48.06
C GLU A 33 -62.24 -12.12 46.57
N GLY A 34 -62.95 -11.02 46.28
CA GLY A 34 -63.22 -10.55 44.93
C GLY A 34 -61.98 -9.93 44.28
N ARG A 35 -61.85 -10.12 42.96
CA ARG A 35 -60.77 -9.61 42.13
C ARG A 35 -61.30 -8.60 41.10
N ALA A 36 -60.56 -7.51 40.87
CA ALA A 36 -60.75 -6.57 39.77
C ALA A 36 -59.50 -6.51 38.88
N ILE A 37 -59.69 -6.19 37.60
CA ILE A 37 -58.63 -5.83 36.65
C ILE A 37 -58.96 -4.43 36.14
N ILE A 38 -58.05 -3.47 36.35
CA ILE A 38 -58.31 -2.05 36.08
C ILE A 38 -57.24 -1.48 35.14
N VAL A 39 -57.67 -0.82 34.06
CA VAL A 39 -56.78 0.01 33.23
C VAL A 39 -56.43 1.28 34.00
N VAL A 40 -55.15 1.52 34.29
CA VAL A 40 -54.65 2.68 35.02
C VAL A 40 -53.57 3.44 34.22
N PRO A 41 -53.55 4.78 34.24
CA PRO A 41 -52.46 5.57 33.67
C PRO A 41 -51.17 5.38 34.48
N TYR A 42 -50.05 5.28 33.78
CA TYR A 42 -48.71 5.04 34.36
C TYR A 42 -48.32 6.04 35.46
N GLY A 43 -48.86 7.27 35.40
CA GLY A 43 -48.71 8.28 36.45
C GLY A 43 -49.31 7.90 37.80
N LEU A 44 -50.37 7.09 37.86
CA LEU A 44 -50.94 6.59 39.13
C LEU A 44 -49.91 5.73 39.88
N LEU A 45 -49.15 4.93 39.13
CA LEU A 45 -48.17 3.97 39.63
C LEU A 45 -46.89 4.63 40.18
N SER A 46 -46.55 5.85 39.74
CA SER A 46 -45.26 6.51 40.02
C SER A 46 -45.34 7.90 40.65
N ASN A 47 -46.38 8.71 40.35
CA ASN A 47 -46.44 10.10 40.84
C ASN A 47 -46.45 10.16 42.37
N ARG A 48 -45.68 11.08 42.97
CA ARG A 48 -45.60 11.27 44.43
C ARG A 48 -46.95 11.63 45.06
N SER A 49 -47.85 12.30 44.33
CA SER A 49 -49.19 12.67 44.81
C SER A 49 -50.14 11.49 45.06
N GLU A 50 -49.81 10.28 44.60
CA GLU A 50 -50.60 9.06 44.81
C GLU A 50 -49.83 8.02 45.64
N LYS A 51 -48.73 8.42 46.29
CA LYS A 51 -47.89 7.53 47.12
C LYS A 51 -48.69 6.84 48.21
N ASP A 52 -49.55 7.59 48.90
CA ASP A 52 -50.38 7.08 49.99
C ASP A 52 -51.47 6.11 49.50
N LEU A 53 -51.94 6.27 48.26
CA LEU A 53 -52.84 5.30 47.62
C LEU A 53 -52.10 3.97 47.43
N ARG A 54 -50.92 3.99 46.80
CA ARG A 54 -50.16 2.77 46.50
C ARG A 54 -49.74 2.04 47.77
N ARG A 55 -49.33 2.79 48.79
CA ARG A 55 -49.08 2.28 50.15
C ARG A 55 -50.31 1.55 50.69
N TRP A 56 -51.48 2.20 50.71
CA TRP A 56 -52.72 1.59 51.21
C TRP A 56 -53.19 0.38 50.38
N LEU A 57 -52.97 0.40 49.06
CA LEU A 57 -53.25 -0.73 48.19
C LEU A 57 -52.40 -1.96 48.54
N LEU A 58 -51.15 -1.77 48.98
CA LEU A 58 -50.23 -2.84 49.35
C LEU A 58 -50.41 -3.32 50.80
N GLU A 59 -50.55 -2.39 51.74
CA GLU A 59 -50.62 -2.69 53.18
C GLU A 59 -51.99 -3.25 53.61
N GLN A 60 -53.08 -2.94 52.89
CA GLN A 60 -54.46 -3.26 53.31
C GLN A 60 -55.26 -4.09 52.28
N ASN A 61 -54.74 -4.25 51.07
CA ASN A 61 -55.36 -5.00 49.99
C ASN A 61 -54.28 -5.84 49.26
N ARG A 62 -54.70 -6.68 48.31
CA ARG A 62 -53.80 -7.51 47.50
C ARG A 62 -53.60 -6.91 46.12
N VAL A 63 -52.41 -6.38 45.83
CA VAL A 63 -51.99 -6.02 44.47
C VAL A 63 -51.33 -7.25 43.86
N GLU A 64 -52.10 -8.06 43.14
CA GLU A 64 -51.60 -9.33 42.63
C GLU A 64 -50.59 -9.13 41.50
N ALA A 65 -50.90 -8.23 40.56
CA ALA A 65 -50.06 -8.00 39.38
C ALA A 65 -50.21 -6.58 38.81
N VAL A 66 -49.14 -6.09 38.17
CA VAL A 66 -49.17 -4.88 37.34
C VAL A 66 -48.52 -5.19 35.99
N ILE A 67 -49.28 -4.98 34.92
CA ILE A 67 -48.93 -5.33 33.55
C ILE A 67 -48.76 -4.06 32.74
N ASP A 68 -47.54 -3.77 32.27
CA ASP A 68 -47.25 -2.65 31.39
C ASP A 68 -47.61 -3.01 29.94
N LEU A 69 -48.23 -2.08 29.20
CA LEU A 69 -48.71 -2.30 27.84
C LEU A 69 -47.93 -1.44 26.82
N PRO A 70 -47.88 -1.84 25.54
CA PRO A 70 -47.34 -0.99 24.48
C PRO A 70 -47.96 0.41 24.50
N GLY A 71 -47.13 1.44 24.32
CA GLY A 71 -47.57 2.85 24.36
C GLY A 71 -48.62 3.24 23.30
N ASN A 72 -48.85 2.38 22.31
CA ASN A 72 -49.86 2.52 21.26
C ASN A 72 -50.96 1.43 21.30
N ALA A 73 -51.06 0.60 22.35
CA ALA A 73 -52.09 -0.44 22.46
C ALA A 73 -53.54 0.11 22.43
N PHE A 74 -53.73 1.40 22.75
CA PHE A 74 -55.00 2.12 22.64
C PHE A 74 -54.92 3.31 21.66
N ALA A 75 -54.00 3.27 20.68
CA ALA A 75 -53.96 4.27 19.61
C ALA A 75 -55.18 4.10 18.66
N PRO A 76 -55.75 5.18 18.10
CA PRO A 76 -55.42 6.59 18.32
C PRO A 76 -56.16 7.23 19.52
N LEU A 77 -56.94 6.46 20.28
CA LEU A 77 -57.87 6.95 21.31
C LEU A 77 -57.16 7.59 22.52
N MET A 78 -55.97 7.10 22.89
CA MET A 78 -55.17 7.64 23.99
C MET A 78 -53.67 7.66 23.65
N THR A 79 -52.98 8.73 24.04
CA THR A 79 -51.51 8.90 23.91
C THR A 79 -50.78 8.72 25.25
N THR A 80 -51.51 8.49 26.34
CA THR A 80 -50.95 8.32 27.69
C THR A 80 -50.64 6.85 27.94
N ARG A 81 -49.42 6.52 28.38
CA ARG A 81 -49.05 5.15 28.76
C ARG A 81 -49.96 4.64 29.88
N ILE A 82 -50.47 3.44 29.70
CA ILE A 82 -51.49 2.79 30.52
C ILE A 82 -51.11 1.33 30.78
N CYS A 83 -51.47 0.85 31.95
CA CYS A 83 -51.13 -0.47 32.47
C CYS A 83 -52.42 -1.16 32.96
N LEU A 84 -52.41 -2.49 33.07
CA LEU A 84 -53.45 -3.22 33.81
C LEU A 84 -52.97 -3.46 35.23
N MET A 85 -53.84 -3.23 36.21
CA MET A 85 -53.57 -3.49 37.63
C MET A 85 -54.60 -4.50 38.15
N ILE A 86 -54.12 -5.63 38.66
CA ILE A 86 -54.94 -6.72 39.21
C ILE A 86 -54.99 -6.59 40.73
N LEU A 87 -56.20 -6.46 41.27
CA LEU A 87 -56.45 -6.14 42.68
C LEU A 87 -57.40 -7.15 43.32
N GLY A 88 -57.08 -7.63 44.51
CA GLY A 88 -57.96 -8.40 45.39
C GLY A 88 -58.38 -7.59 46.62
N ARG A 89 -59.65 -7.69 47.02
CA ARG A 89 -60.17 -7.02 48.22
C ARG A 89 -59.77 -7.76 49.51
N ASN A 90 -59.17 -7.01 50.45
CA ASN A 90 -58.68 -7.44 51.77
C ASN A 90 -57.46 -8.40 51.73
N GLY A 91 -56.69 -8.38 52.83
CA GLY A 91 -55.44 -9.14 53.00
C GLY A 91 -54.22 -8.35 52.52
N PRO A 92 -53.04 -8.51 53.13
CA PRO A 92 -51.83 -7.77 52.76
C PRO A 92 -51.24 -8.27 51.44
N THR A 93 -50.48 -7.42 50.75
CA THR A 93 -49.65 -7.83 49.62
C THR A 93 -48.25 -8.23 50.12
N GLU A 94 -47.90 -9.51 50.01
CA GLU A 94 -46.52 -9.96 50.24
C GLU A 94 -45.61 -9.60 49.06
N ARG A 95 -46.08 -9.88 47.84
CA ARG A 95 -45.37 -9.66 46.58
C ARG A 95 -46.32 -9.18 45.47
N VAL A 96 -45.78 -8.48 44.48
CA VAL A 96 -46.50 -8.04 43.27
C VAL A 96 -45.86 -8.66 42.03
N ARG A 97 -46.66 -9.32 41.19
CA ARG A 97 -46.21 -9.83 39.88
C ARG A 97 -46.15 -8.71 38.84
N MET A 98 -44.96 -8.20 38.57
CA MET A 98 -44.72 -7.24 37.50
C MET A 98 -44.58 -7.97 36.16
N VAL A 99 -45.22 -7.45 35.11
CA VAL A 99 -45.19 -8.03 33.76
C VAL A 99 -44.98 -6.94 32.71
N ASP A 100 -44.05 -7.18 31.78
CA ASP A 100 -43.97 -6.44 30.53
C ASP A 100 -44.76 -7.20 29.47
N ALA A 101 -45.88 -6.62 28.99
CA ALA A 101 -46.67 -7.23 27.94
C ALA A 101 -46.16 -6.90 26.52
N GLN A 102 -45.19 -5.98 26.34
CA GLN A 102 -44.76 -5.55 25.01
C GLN A 102 -44.31 -6.70 24.09
N PRO A 103 -43.58 -7.74 24.55
CA PRO A 103 -43.19 -8.88 23.70
C PRO A 103 -44.34 -9.77 23.18
N PHE A 104 -45.58 -9.57 23.64
CA PHE A 104 -46.74 -10.36 23.25
C PHE A 104 -47.62 -9.67 22.19
N PHE A 105 -47.29 -8.43 21.81
CA PHE A 105 -48.00 -7.68 20.77
C PHE A 105 -47.18 -7.62 19.47
N ASP A 106 -47.88 -7.56 18.33
CA ASP A 106 -47.26 -7.42 17.01
C ASP A 106 -46.63 -6.03 16.81
N GLU A 107 -45.48 -5.97 16.11
CA GLU A 107 -44.78 -4.71 15.78
C GLU A 107 -45.60 -3.83 14.84
N SER A 108 -46.39 -2.91 15.40
CA SER A 108 -47.16 -1.92 14.65
C SER A 108 -46.34 -0.65 14.37
N ARG A 109 -46.22 -0.26 13.10
CA ARG A 109 -45.54 0.98 12.68
C ARG A 109 -46.56 2.13 12.58
N GLY A 110 -46.28 3.25 13.25
CA GLY A 110 -47.06 4.50 13.15
C GLY A 110 -48.21 4.61 14.14
N ARG A 111 -49.37 5.12 13.69
CA ARG A 111 -50.56 5.39 14.53
C ARG A 111 -51.55 4.22 14.63
N GLN A 112 -51.23 3.07 14.04
CA GLN A 112 -52.02 1.84 14.17
C GLN A 112 -51.98 1.35 15.64
N PRO A 113 -53.08 0.80 16.19
CA PRO A 113 -53.03 0.08 17.46
C PRO A 113 -52.20 -1.20 17.34
N SER A 114 -51.41 -1.51 18.36
CA SER A 114 -50.75 -2.81 18.48
C SER A 114 -51.78 -3.91 18.73
N GLN A 115 -51.72 -4.99 17.95
CA GLN A 115 -52.60 -6.16 18.08
C GLN A 115 -51.92 -7.28 18.86
N ILE A 116 -52.71 -8.16 19.47
CA ILE A 116 -52.26 -9.38 20.14
C ILE A 116 -53.02 -10.58 19.57
N LYS A 117 -52.30 -11.66 19.29
CA LYS A 117 -52.85 -12.92 18.75
C LYS A 117 -53.25 -13.85 19.90
N ASP A 118 -54.27 -14.70 19.71
CA ASP A 118 -54.79 -15.58 20.78
C ASP A 118 -53.71 -16.50 21.42
N SER A 119 -52.74 -16.95 20.61
CA SER A 119 -51.58 -17.72 21.09
C SER A 119 -50.67 -16.89 22.00
N ALA A 120 -50.41 -15.62 21.66
CA ALA A 120 -49.63 -14.70 22.48
C ALA A 120 -50.41 -14.22 23.71
N LEU A 121 -51.74 -14.05 23.61
CA LEU A 121 -52.62 -13.77 24.75
C LEU A 121 -52.58 -14.91 25.78
N THR A 122 -52.60 -16.15 25.32
CA THR A 122 -52.43 -17.34 26.19
C THR A 122 -51.09 -17.31 26.93
N ALA A 123 -50.00 -16.98 26.23
CA ALA A 123 -48.67 -16.85 26.84
C ALA A 123 -48.56 -15.67 27.82
N LEU A 124 -49.26 -14.55 27.56
CA LEU A 124 -49.34 -13.41 28.48
C LEU A 124 -50.09 -13.78 29.77
N VAL A 125 -51.22 -14.50 29.67
CA VAL A 125 -51.97 -15.01 30.83
C VAL A 125 -51.11 -15.99 31.65
N GLN A 126 -50.32 -16.85 30.99
CA GLN A 126 -49.34 -17.70 31.67
C GLN A 126 -48.26 -16.86 32.38
N ALA A 127 -47.71 -15.81 31.77
CA ALA A 127 -46.71 -14.95 32.40
C ALA A 127 -47.22 -14.24 33.68
N VAL A 128 -48.52 -13.92 33.74
CA VAL A 128 -49.18 -13.36 34.93
C VAL A 128 -49.36 -14.40 36.03
N TYR A 129 -49.83 -15.62 35.72
CA TYR A 129 -50.27 -16.59 36.73
C TYR A 129 -49.33 -17.80 36.97
N ALA A 130 -48.21 -17.91 36.25
CA ALA A 130 -47.24 -18.98 36.48
C ALA A 130 -46.57 -18.89 37.86
N THR A 131 -46.45 -20.04 38.53
CA THR A 131 -45.84 -20.20 39.87
C THR A 131 -44.44 -19.60 39.96
N SER A 132 -43.66 -19.71 38.88
CA SER A 132 -42.36 -19.05 38.70
C SER A 132 -42.42 -18.01 37.58
N PRO A 133 -41.88 -16.80 37.76
CA PRO A 133 -41.91 -15.77 36.73
C PRO A 133 -41.04 -16.12 35.51
N GLY A 134 -41.61 -15.98 34.31
CA GLY A 134 -40.91 -16.19 33.03
C GLY A 134 -40.12 -14.97 32.54
N LYS A 135 -39.53 -15.04 31.34
CA LYS A 135 -38.65 -13.98 30.79
C LYS A 135 -39.27 -12.57 30.80
N SER A 136 -40.57 -12.44 30.58
CA SER A 136 -41.30 -11.14 30.55
C SER A 136 -41.95 -10.74 31.89
N ALA A 137 -41.75 -11.50 32.96
CA ALA A 137 -42.38 -11.29 34.27
C ALA A 137 -41.36 -11.35 35.42
N TRP A 138 -41.70 -10.81 36.59
CA TRP A 138 -40.92 -10.93 37.83
C TRP A 138 -41.78 -10.61 39.04
N ASP A 139 -41.45 -11.15 40.21
CA ASP A 139 -42.02 -10.68 41.48
C ASP A 139 -41.22 -9.47 41.98
N ILE A 140 -41.86 -8.59 42.75
CA ILE A 140 -41.21 -7.65 43.66
C ILE A 140 -41.91 -7.76 45.02
N ASP A 141 -41.14 -8.04 46.07
CA ASP A 141 -41.65 -8.14 47.44
C ASP A 141 -41.91 -6.76 48.06
N ILE A 142 -42.83 -6.69 49.03
CA ILE A 142 -43.30 -5.43 49.62
C ILE A 142 -42.18 -4.58 50.24
N GLU A 143 -41.13 -5.18 50.78
CA GLU A 143 -39.97 -4.48 51.34
C GLU A 143 -39.22 -3.67 50.25
N ALA A 144 -38.98 -4.27 49.08
CA ALA A 144 -38.34 -3.59 47.95
C ALA A 144 -39.25 -2.48 47.36
N LEU A 145 -40.58 -2.63 47.44
CA LEU A 145 -41.52 -1.55 47.11
C LEU A 145 -41.47 -0.42 48.12
N GLN A 146 -41.34 -0.71 49.42
CA GLN A 146 -41.19 0.29 50.48
C GLN A 146 -39.92 1.13 50.32
N THR A 147 -38.78 0.49 50.00
CA THR A 147 -37.52 1.19 49.67
C THR A 147 -37.68 2.11 48.45
N ALA A 148 -38.48 1.70 47.46
CA ALA A 148 -38.72 2.44 46.22
C ALA A 148 -39.88 3.47 46.28
N GLU A 149 -40.12 4.11 47.45
CA GLU A 149 -41.22 5.07 47.67
C GLU A 149 -42.63 4.55 47.30
N TRP A 150 -42.88 3.24 47.39
CA TRP A 150 -44.11 2.57 46.94
C TRP A 150 -44.43 2.75 45.45
N ASP A 151 -43.42 2.97 44.58
CA ASP A 151 -43.61 3.01 43.13
C ASP A 151 -43.99 1.61 42.59
N LEU A 152 -45.14 1.52 41.93
CA LEU A 152 -45.72 0.30 41.36
C LEU A 152 -45.53 0.20 39.84
N THR A 153 -44.65 1.00 39.23
CA THR A 153 -44.35 0.83 37.80
C THR A 153 -43.61 -0.50 37.55
N PRO A 154 -43.96 -1.27 36.50
CA PRO A 154 -43.22 -2.46 36.09
C PRO A 154 -41.82 -2.14 35.53
N ARG A 155 -40.91 -1.74 36.41
CA ARG A 155 -39.46 -1.55 36.11
C ARG A 155 -38.64 -2.63 36.82
N ARG A 156 -37.72 -3.29 36.11
CA ARG A 156 -36.77 -4.25 36.70
C ARG A 156 -35.64 -3.51 37.44
N ARG A 157 -35.89 -3.11 38.70
CA ARG A 157 -34.95 -2.32 39.52
C ARG A 157 -33.62 -3.04 39.79
N GLU A 158 -33.67 -4.37 39.96
CA GLU A 158 -32.53 -5.21 40.34
C GLU A 158 -31.67 -5.69 39.16
N ARG A 159 -32.18 -5.57 37.93
CA ARG A 159 -31.47 -5.98 36.70
C ARG A 159 -31.39 -4.84 35.73
N SER A 160 -30.61 -3.83 36.09
CA SER A 160 -30.10 -2.91 35.09
C SER A 160 -29.16 -3.71 34.16
N GLU A 161 -29.42 -3.63 32.86
CA GLU A 161 -28.64 -4.32 31.82
C GLU A 161 -27.15 -3.96 31.93
N LEU A 162 -26.88 -2.68 32.22
CA LEU A 162 -25.55 -2.13 32.48
C LEU A 162 -24.83 -2.82 33.63
N THR A 163 -25.47 -3.02 34.79
CA THR A 163 -24.82 -3.65 35.96
C THR A 163 -24.51 -5.13 35.69
N ARG A 164 -25.37 -5.84 34.96
CA ARG A 164 -25.09 -7.24 34.60
C ARG A 164 -23.85 -7.34 33.70
N VAL A 165 -23.81 -6.54 32.64
CA VAL A 165 -22.68 -6.49 31.70
C VAL A 165 -21.40 -6.00 32.38
N LEU A 166 -21.46 -5.01 33.28
CA LEU A 166 -20.27 -4.56 34.00
C LEU A 166 -19.74 -5.61 34.98
N ASN A 167 -20.62 -6.35 35.66
CA ASN A 167 -20.18 -7.46 36.50
C ASN A 167 -19.54 -8.57 35.66
N GLU A 168 -20.10 -8.87 34.47
CA GLU A 168 -19.53 -9.80 33.47
C GLU A 168 -18.13 -9.37 32.96
N LEU A 169 -17.77 -8.09 33.03
CA LEU A 169 -16.47 -7.53 32.61
C LEU A 169 -15.50 -7.24 33.79
N SER A 170 -15.98 -7.29 35.02
CA SER A 170 -15.28 -6.78 36.21
C SER A 170 -14.03 -7.56 36.62
N SER A 171 -13.81 -8.76 36.06
CA SER A 171 -12.59 -9.56 36.23
C SER A 171 -11.40 -9.07 35.41
N GLU A 172 -11.64 -8.26 34.36
CA GLU A 172 -10.62 -7.87 33.38
C GLU A 172 -10.48 -6.35 33.20
N VAL A 173 -11.48 -5.56 33.59
CA VAL A 173 -11.46 -4.09 33.47
C VAL A 173 -11.98 -3.40 34.73
N GLU A 174 -11.16 -2.52 35.32
CA GLU A 174 -11.60 -1.68 36.45
C GLU A 174 -12.77 -0.78 36.05
N THR A 175 -13.75 -0.68 36.95
CA THR A 175 -14.95 0.14 36.76
C THR A 175 -14.99 1.24 37.81
N HIS A 176 -14.91 2.49 37.35
CA HIS A 176 -14.95 3.69 38.19
C HIS A 176 -16.29 4.42 38.05
N ARG A 177 -16.56 5.37 38.94
CA ARG A 177 -17.65 6.34 38.73
C ARG A 177 -17.22 7.45 37.80
N LEU A 178 -18.15 7.97 37.00
CA LEU A 178 -17.87 9.07 36.08
C LEU A 178 -17.36 10.35 36.79
N ASP A 179 -17.72 10.58 38.05
CA ASP A 179 -17.21 11.72 38.85
C ASP A 179 -15.81 11.52 39.46
N GLU A 180 -15.22 10.32 39.37
CA GLU A 180 -13.84 10.00 39.79
C GLU A 180 -12.82 10.15 38.64
N ILE A 181 -13.32 10.34 37.41
CA ILE A 181 -12.54 10.33 36.15
C ILE A 181 -12.92 11.47 35.18
N SER A 182 -13.84 12.36 35.57
CA SER A 182 -14.26 13.50 34.74
C SER A 182 -14.86 14.66 35.53
N GLY A 183 -14.68 15.88 35.03
CA GLY A 183 -15.36 17.07 35.54
C GLY A 183 -16.78 17.20 34.98
N ILE A 184 -17.79 17.07 35.83
CA ILE A 184 -19.21 17.21 35.47
C ILE A 184 -19.72 18.61 35.83
N MET A 185 -20.22 19.36 34.85
CA MET A 185 -20.74 20.72 35.02
C MET A 185 -22.16 20.85 34.43
N ALA A 186 -22.98 21.75 34.97
CA ALA A 186 -24.28 22.08 34.39
C ALA A 186 -24.19 23.25 33.40
N GLY A 187 -24.87 23.17 32.26
CA GLY A 187 -25.02 24.27 31.32
C GLY A 187 -25.72 25.49 31.93
N ARG A 188 -25.59 26.66 31.28
CA ARG A 188 -26.07 27.95 31.79
C ARG A 188 -27.38 28.38 31.15
N SER A 189 -28.20 29.10 31.92
CA SER A 189 -29.46 29.68 31.43
C SER A 189 -29.23 31.14 31.08
N ILE A 190 -29.28 31.48 29.79
CA ILE A 190 -29.16 32.86 29.31
C ILE A 190 -30.57 33.41 28.99
N PRO A 191 -30.93 34.63 29.42
CA PRO A 191 -32.23 35.24 29.08
C PRO A 191 -32.42 35.39 27.57
N SER A 192 -33.65 35.25 27.08
CA SER A 192 -33.94 35.36 25.64
C SER A 192 -33.62 36.72 25.03
N ALA A 193 -33.64 37.80 25.83
CA ALA A 193 -33.24 39.15 25.39
C ALA A 193 -31.72 39.31 25.23
N ASP A 194 -30.92 38.38 25.76
CA ASP A 194 -29.46 38.32 25.66
C ASP A 194 -28.98 37.26 24.66
N LEU A 195 -29.88 36.75 23.81
CA LEU A 195 -29.59 35.83 22.73
C LEU A 195 -30.00 36.45 21.38
N VAL A 196 -29.17 36.24 20.36
CA VAL A 196 -29.41 36.71 18.99
C VAL A 196 -29.28 35.55 17.99
N ASP A 197 -30.11 35.57 16.95
CA ASP A 197 -30.19 34.49 15.94
C ASP A 197 -29.22 34.68 14.75
N ARG A 198 -28.28 35.63 14.87
CA ARG A 198 -27.14 35.85 13.96
C ARG A 198 -25.88 36.20 14.77
N PRO A 199 -24.67 35.82 14.34
CA PRO A 199 -23.43 36.13 15.07
C PRO A 199 -23.20 37.65 15.20
N PRO A 200 -23.03 38.20 16.41
CA PRO A 200 -22.74 39.62 16.62
C PRO A 200 -21.23 39.91 16.68
N GLY A 201 -20.74 40.76 15.77
CA GLY A 201 -19.35 41.22 15.73
C GLY A 201 -18.35 40.15 15.28
N GLU A 202 -17.05 40.46 15.40
CA GLU A 202 -15.95 39.63 14.89
C GLU A 202 -15.68 38.38 15.73
N ASN A 203 -15.97 38.42 17.03
CA ASN A 203 -15.77 37.31 17.98
C ASN A 203 -17.10 36.88 18.66
N PRO A 204 -18.05 36.32 17.90
CA PRO A 204 -19.39 35.98 18.40
C PRO A 204 -19.36 34.70 19.25
N VAL A 205 -19.78 34.77 20.53
CA VAL A 205 -19.83 33.57 21.40
C VAL A 205 -21.10 32.75 21.14
N PRO A 206 -21.00 31.48 20.71
CA PRO A 206 -22.19 30.66 20.42
C PRO A 206 -22.92 30.16 21.68
N TYR A 207 -24.21 29.86 21.56
CA TYR A 207 -25.04 29.26 22.61
C TYR A 207 -25.67 27.95 22.13
N ILE A 208 -25.24 26.81 22.69
CA ILE A 208 -25.60 25.46 22.20
C ILE A 208 -26.86 24.94 22.92
N ARG A 209 -27.99 24.88 22.20
CA ARG A 209 -29.29 24.32 22.64
C ARG A 209 -29.40 22.82 22.30
N ILE A 210 -30.36 22.09 22.88
CA ILE A 210 -30.51 20.62 22.65
C ILE A 210 -30.79 20.27 21.17
N LYS A 211 -31.40 21.19 20.40
CA LYS A 211 -31.58 21.04 18.95
C LYS A 211 -30.29 21.21 18.14
N ASP A 212 -29.26 21.85 18.70
CA ASP A 212 -27.98 22.17 18.03
C ASP A 212 -26.94 21.03 18.15
N VAL A 213 -27.24 20.01 18.97
CA VAL A 213 -26.48 18.76 19.08
C VAL A 213 -27.11 17.73 18.15
N GLU A 214 -26.44 17.29 17.08
CA GLU A 214 -26.97 16.32 16.11
C GLU A 214 -25.93 15.30 15.66
N ARG A 215 -26.38 14.09 15.28
CA ARG A 215 -25.53 12.97 14.80
C ARG A 215 -24.31 12.67 15.68
N GLY A 216 -24.41 12.90 17.00
CA GLY A 216 -23.32 12.71 17.97
C GLY A 216 -22.33 13.88 18.08
N LYS A 217 -22.62 15.05 17.49
CA LYS A 217 -21.72 16.22 17.48
C LYS A 217 -22.43 17.50 17.93
N ALA A 218 -21.68 18.37 18.60
CA ALA A 218 -22.01 19.78 18.80
C ALA A 218 -21.07 20.62 17.92
N SER A 219 -21.58 21.21 16.84
CA SER A 219 -20.75 21.83 15.80
C SER A 219 -21.35 23.07 15.10
N ARG A 220 -22.66 23.30 15.20
CA ARG A 220 -23.35 24.49 14.69
C ARG A 220 -24.29 24.99 15.76
N SER A 221 -24.24 26.28 16.08
CA SER A 221 -25.22 26.92 16.98
C SER A 221 -26.37 27.50 16.18
N SER A 222 -27.54 27.60 16.81
CA SER A 222 -28.68 28.37 16.26
C SER A 222 -28.88 29.72 16.95
N SER A 223 -28.00 30.10 17.87
CA SER A 223 -28.03 31.36 18.60
C SER A 223 -26.65 31.71 19.14
N TRP A 224 -26.42 33.01 19.32
CA TRP A 224 -25.21 33.58 19.91
C TRP A 224 -25.59 34.50 21.07
N LEU A 225 -24.64 34.78 21.96
CA LEU A 225 -24.85 35.70 23.08
C LEU A 225 -24.78 37.16 22.60
N SER A 226 -25.59 38.04 23.21
CA SER A 226 -25.47 39.49 23.04
C SER A 226 -24.07 39.97 23.46
N ALA A 227 -23.57 41.07 22.86
CA ALA A 227 -22.27 41.64 23.24
C ALA A 227 -22.19 42.00 24.74
N LYS A 228 -23.32 42.37 25.34
CA LYS A 228 -23.48 42.59 26.79
C LYS A 228 -23.30 41.29 27.60
N ALA A 229 -23.91 40.19 27.15
CA ALA A 229 -23.85 38.91 27.83
C ALA A 229 -22.50 38.20 27.71
N VAL A 230 -21.75 38.44 26.62
CA VAL A 230 -20.38 37.92 26.42
C VAL A 230 -19.45 38.30 27.57
N ALA A 231 -19.55 39.54 28.08
CA ALA A 231 -18.74 40.01 29.22
C ALA A 231 -19.03 39.28 30.55
N GLY A 232 -20.19 38.62 30.67
CA GLY A 232 -20.55 37.80 31.82
C GLY A 232 -20.13 36.32 31.73
N VAL A 233 -19.55 35.88 30.61
CA VAL A 233 -19.16 34.47 30.40
C VAL A 233 -17.82 34.19 31.08
N LYS A 234 -17.86 33.47 32.20
CA LYS A 234 -16.64 33.02 32.87
C LYS A 234 -15.86 31.98 32.03
N PRO A 235 -14.51 31.94 32.12
CA PRO A 235 -13.68 31.03 31.32
C PRO A 235 -14.05 29.54 31.49
N GLU A 236 -14.46 29.10 32.69
CA GLU A 236 -14.80 27.70 32.94
C GLU A 236 -16.14 27.27 32.32
N TRP A 237 -16.99 28.21 31.86
CA TRP A 237 -18.25 27.91 31.16
C TRP A 237 -18.06 27.77 29.64
N ARG A 238 -16.89 28.13 29.12
CA ARG A 238 -16.57 27.98 27.69
C ARG A 238 -16.25 26.52 27.38
N LEU A 239 -16.88 26.02 26.32
CA LEU A 239 -16.69 24.66 25.83
C LEU A 239 -15.32 24.48 25.17
N ARG A 240 -14.68 23.35 25.45
CA ARG A 240 -13.36 22.94 24.94
C ARG A 240 -13.52 21.79 23.95
N ALA A 241 -12.50 21.60 23.10
CA ALA A 241 -12.46 20.45 22.21
C ALA A 241 -12.49 19.15 23.03
N GLY A 242 -13.40 18.24 22.67
CA GLY A 242 -13.58 16.98 23.41
C GLY A 242 -14.57 17.03 24.58
N ASP A 243 -15.10 18.20 24.97
CA ASP A 243 -16.19 18.25 25.95
C ASP A 243 -17.42 17.47 25.43
N ILE A 244 -18.04 16.67 26.29
CA ILE A 244 -19.25 15.90 25.98
C ILE A 244 -20.48 16.63 26.53
N LEU A 245 -21.42 16.96 25.63
CA LEU A 245 -22.72 17.52 25.99
C LEU A 245 -23.75 16.41 26.10
N LEU A 246 -24.38 16.25 27.27
CA LEU A 246 -25.42 15.27 27.53
C LEU A 246 -26.73 15.95 27.95
N SER A 247 -27.80 15.76 27.18
CA SER A 247 -29.10 16.36 27.44
C SER A 247 -29.78 15.78 28.70
N LYS A 248 -30.23 16.65 29.60
CA LYS A 248 -30.83 16.27 30.89
C LYS A 248 -32.34 16.44 30.98
N SER A 249 -32.98 16.95 29.93
CA SER A 249 -34.41 17.30 29.93
C SER A 249 -34.98 17.21 28.52
N GLY A 250 -36.22 16.75 28.39
CA GLY A 250 -36.84 16.53 27.07
C GLY A 250 -36.31 15.24 26.44
N THR A 251 -35.54 15.35 25.36
CA THR A 251 -34.92 14.20 24.67
C THR A 251 -33.73 13.63 25.47
N ILE A 252 -33.98 12.98 26.61
CA ILE A 252 -32.93 12.39 27.46
C ILE A 252 -32.01 11.45 26.67
N GLY A 253 -30.71 11.50 26.98
CA GLY A 253 -29.70 10.66 26.34
C GLY A 253 -29.25 11.15 24.95
N LYS A 254 -29.70 12.32 24.49
CA LYS A 254 -29.09 12.99 23.33
C LYS A 254 -27.71 13.50 23.75
N VAL A 255 -26.67 12.89 23.20
CA VAL A 255 -25.27 13.19 23.53
C VAL A 255 -24.51 13.65 22.29
N GLY A 256 -23.51 14.51 22.47
CA GLY A 256 -22.59 14.87 21.39
C GLY A 256 -21.30 15.55 21.85
N ILE A 257 -20.23 15.34 21.07
CA ILE A 257 -18.90 15.88 21.34
C ILE A 257 -18.70 17.26 20.72
N VAL A 258 -18.04 18.17 21.44
CA VAL A 258 -17.71 19.52 20.98
C VAL A 258 -16.56 19.50 19.96
N GLN A 259 -16.82 20.06 18.77
CA GLN A 259 -15.86 20.21 17.68
C GLN A 259 -15.85 21.65 17.15
N ASN A 260 -14.94 21.96 16.22
CA ASN A 260 -14.52 23.29 15.72
C ASN A 260 -15.53 24.45 15.86
N GLY A 261 -16.76 24.33 15.33
CA GLY A 261 -17.77 25.40 15.36
C GLY A 261 -18.52 25.63 16.69
N ALA A 262 -18.21 24.85 17.74
CA ALA A 262 -18.74 25.01 19.10
C ALA A 262 -17.64 25.26 20.15
N LEU A 263 -16.39 25.46 19.73
CA LEU A 263 -15.30 25.85 20.63
C LEU A 263 -15.55 27.25 21.22
N GLY A 264 -15.25 27.44 22.50
CA GLY A 264 -15.48 28.71 23.21
C GLY A 264 -16.94 29.04 23.52
N ALA A 265 -17.90 28.26 23.00
CA ALA A 265 -19.34 28.44 23.19
C ALA A 265 -19.81 28.16 24.62
N VAL A 266 -21.06 28.50 24.92
CA VAL A 266 -21.73 28.19 26.19
C VAL A 266 -22.84 27.18 25.97
N ALA A 267 -22.83 26.06 26.69
CA ALA A 267 -23.94 25.09 26.64
C ALA A 267 -25.17 25.59 27.41
N ALA A 268 -26.35 25.44 26.80
CA ALA A 268 -27.62 25.76 27.44
C ALA A 268 -27.90 24.88 28.66
N SER A 269 -28.69 25.40 29.60
CA SER A 269 -29.06 24.77 30.88
C SER A 269 -29.68 23.37 30.78
N GLY A 270 -30.22 23.00 29.61
CA GLY A 270 -30.71 21.65 29.31
C GLY A 270 -29.63 20.57 29.14
N HIS A 271 -28.34 20.92 29.20
CA HIS A 271 -27.23 19.97 29.15
C HIS A 271 -26.48 19.87 30.49
N TYR A 272 -25.81 18.73 30.68
CA TYR A 272 -24.55 18.66 31.40
C TYR A 272 -23.39 18.70 30.40
N ILE A 273 -22.27 19.27 30.85
CA ILE A 273 -20.96 19.26 30.18
C ILE A 273 -20.12 18.28 30.97
N ILE A 274 -19.52 17.29 30.31
CA ILE A 274 -18.66 16.28 30.91
C ILE A 274 -17.30 16.41 30.24
N ARG A 275 -16.26 16.67 31.04
CA ARG A 275 -14.89 16.93 30.59
C ARG A 275 -13.96 15.85 31.14
N THR A 276 -13.46 14.99 30.26
CA THR A 276 -12.65 13.83 30.67
C THR A 276 -11.20 14.22 30.96
N GLU A 277 -10.53 13.42 31.79
CA GLU A 277 -9.08 13.44 31.94
C GLU A 277 -8.49 12.64 30.77
N LYS A 278 -7.82 13.32 29.81
CA LYS A 278 -7.35 12.72 28.55
C LYS A 278 -6.54 11.43 28.75
N ASP A 279 -5.72 11.42 29.80
CA ASP A 279 -4.73 10.37 30.06
C ASP A 279 -5.36 9.12 30.72
N ARG A 280 -6.68 9.17 31.01
CA ARG A 280 -7.46 8.09 31.63
C ARG A 280 -8.72 7.72 30.85
N LEU A 281 -9.41 8.68 30.22
CA LEU A 281 -10.69 8.48 29.54
C LEU A 281 -10.80 9.29 28.23
N ASP A 282 -10.81 8.62 27.08
CA ASP A 282 -11.04 9.27 25.78
C ASP A 282 -12.51 9.73 25.65
N PRO A 283 -12.76 10.99 25.24
CA PRO A 283 -14.12 11.49 25.08
C PRO A 283 -14.90 10.81 23.94
N HIS A 284 -14.26 10.21 22.93
CA HIS A 284 -14.97 9.48 21.88
C HIS A 284 -15.44 8.09 22.35
N PHE A 285 -14.69 7.43 23.23
CA PHE A 285 -15.11 6.24 23.95
C PHE A 285 -16.28 6.57 24.87
N LEU A 286 -16.20 7.67 25.64
CA LEU A 286 -17.32 8.12 26.47
C LEU A 286 -18.57 8.45 25.63
N LEU A 287 -18.40 9.05 24.44
CA LEU A 287 -19.48 9.27 23.48
C LEU A 287 -20.10 7.95 22.97
N ALA A 288 -19.28 6.94 22.70
CA ALA A 288 -19.74 5.60 22.29
C ALA A 288 -20.48 4.89 23.42
N TYR A 289 -19.92 4.90 24.62
CA TYR A 289 -20.49 4.37 25.85
C TYR A 289 -21.89 4.96 26.13
N PHE A 290 -22.04 6.30 26.07
CA PHE A 290 -23.34 6.98 26.24
C PHE A 290 -24.37 6.64 25.16
N ASN A 291 -23.94 6.14 24.00
CA ASN A 291 -24.81 5.68 22.92
C ASN A 291 -25.08 4.17 22.93
N SER A 292 -24.48 3.40 23.84
CA SER A 292 -24.81 1.98 24.01
C SER A 292 -26.27 1.77 24.42
N ASN A 293 -26.81 0.58 24.18
CA ASN A 293 -28.13 0.18 24.62
C ASN A 293 -28.19 0.12 26.14
N ALA A 294 -27.24 -0.58 26.78
CA ALA A 294 -27.19 -0.73 28.24
C ALA A 294 -27.14 0.62 28.98
N CYS A 295 -26.28 1.57 28.55
CA CYS A 295 -26.20 2.89 29.19
C CYS A 295 -27.49 3.70 28.97
N ARG A 296 -28.03 3.70 27.74
CA ARG A 296 -29.28 4.42 27.44
C ARG A 296 -30.49 3.84 28.18
N SER A 297 -30.55 2.52 28.38
CA SER A 297 -31.53 1.86 29.24
C SER A 297 -31.38 2.33 30.68
N TRP A 298 -30.18 2.24 31.25
CA TRP A 298 -29.86 2.64 32.63
C TRP A 298 -30.22 4.10 32.95
N LEU A 299 -29.94 5.02 32.02
CA LEU A 299 -30.25 6.45 32.13
C LEU A 299 -31.75 6.74 31.99
N ARG A 300 -32.50 5.93 31.21
CA ARG A 300 -33.97 6.04 31.11
C ARG A 300 -34.68 5.46 32.33
N GLU A 301 -34.20 4.34 32.87
CA GLU A 301 -34.71 3.72 34.11
C GLU A 301 -34.68 4.71 35.28
N ARG A 302 -33.58 5.49 35.37
CA ARG A 302 -33.31 6.47 36.44
C ARG A 302 -33.76 7.90 36.09
N ALA A 303 -34.39 8.10 34.93
CA ALA A 303 -35.03 9.36 34.58
C ALA A 303 -36.37 9.52 35.32
N SER A 304 -36.62 10.74 35.81
CA SER A 304 -37.80 11.08 36.61
C SER A 304 -38.74 12.04 35.89
N GLY A 305 -40.05 11.93 36.12
CA GLY A 305 -41.07 12.82 35.52
C GLY A 305 -41.84 12.19 34.37
N SER A 306 -43.17 12.38 34.40
CA SER A 306 -44.17 11.66 33.60
C SER A 306 -44.72 12.42 32.39
N VAL A 307 -44.29 13.68 32.16
CA VAL A 307 -44.69 14.51 31.00
C VAL A 307 -43.46 15.10 30.31
N ILE A 308 -42.51 15.63 31.09
CA ILE A 308 -41.14 15.92 30.65
C ILE A 308 -40.24 15.16 31.61
N SER A 309 -39.44 14.25 31.10
CA SER A 309 -38.47 13.51 31.91
C SER A 309 -37.21 14.37 32.15
N HIS A 310 -36.65 14.26 33.35
CA HIS A 310 -35.44 14.94 33.81
C HIS A 310 -34.43 13.94 34.40
N LEU A 311 -33.14 14.18 34.14
CA LEU A 311 -32.02 13.36 34.63
C LEU A 311 -31.24 14.11 35.73
N PRO A 312 -31.30 13.68 37.00
CA PRO A 312 -30.58 14.33 38.11
C PRO A 312 -29.06 14.21 37.96
N ILE A 313 -28.30 15.24 38.37
CA ILE A 313 -26.83 15.24 38.25
C ILE A 313 -26.18 14.07 39.01
N ARG A 314 -26.74 13.72 40.18
CA ARG A 314 -26.31 12.57 40.99
C ARG A 314 -26.31 11.26 40.20
N VAL A 315 -27.32 11.03 39.35
CA VAL A 315 -27.42 9.82 38.53
C VAL A 315 -26.31 9.74 37.48
N ILE A 316 -25.77 10.87 37.04
CA ILE A 316 -24.66 10.90 36.07
C ILE A 316 -23.31 10.80 36.78
N ALA A 317 -23.18 11.39 37.98
CA ALA A 317 -22.01 11.22 38.83
C ALA A 317 -21.82 9.74 39.23
N GLU A 318 -22.88 9.09 39.72
CA GLU A 318 -22.90 7.67 40.13
C GLU A 318 -22.98 6.68 38.95
N LEU A 319 -22.71 7.12 37.71
CA LEU A 319 -22.71 6.24 36.52
C LEU A 319 -21.41 5.41 36.49
N PRO A 320 -21.50 4.06 36.52
CA PRO A 320 -20.32 3.19 36.54
C PRO A 320 -19.78 2.96 35.11
N ILE A 321 -18.51 3.27 34.89
CA ILE A 321 -17.84 3.22 33.58
C ILE A 321 -16.63 2.28 33.65
N PRO A 322 -16.52 1.29 32.75
CA PRO A 322 -15.33 0.45 32.63
C PRO A 322 -14.25 1.27 31.93
N VAL A 323 -13.05 1.30 32.49
CA VAL A 323 -11.92 2.08 31.97
C VAL A 323 -10.81 1.13 31.52
N PRO A 324 -10.96 0.49 30.35
CA PRO A 324 -9.89 -0.32 29.77
C PRO A 324 -8.73 0.59 29.32
N PRO A 325 -7.54 0.04 28.99
CA PRO A 325 -6.44 0.82 28.42
C PRO A 325 -6.86 1.71 27.23
N LEU A 326 -6.26 2.91 27.12
CA LEU A 326 -6.61 3.90 26.09
C LEU A 326 -6.67 3.34 24.64
N PRO A 327 -5.80 2.41 24.20
CA PRO A 327 -5.92 1.80 22.88
C PRO A 327 -7.24 1.04 22.68
N ILE A 328 -7.70 0.29 23.70
CA ILE A 328 -8.99 -0.42 23.68
C ILE A 328 -10.15 0.57 23.67
N GLN A 329 -10.09 1.63 24.50
CA GLN A 329 -11.08 2.72 24.47
C GLN A 329 -11.22 3.30 23.05
N MET A 330 -10.11 3.59 22.38
CA MET A 330 -10.11 4.19 21.05
C MET A 330 -10.50 3.20 19.92
N ARG A 331 -10.17 1.90 20.03
CA ARG A 331 -10.73 0.85 19.16
C ARG A 331 -12.27 0.80 19.26
N VAL A 332 -12.82 0.78 20.48
CA VAL A 332 -14.27 0.83 20.74
C VAL A 332 -14.91 2.12 20.20
N ALA A 333 -14.26 3.27 20.44
CA ALA A 333 -14.72 4.56 19.93
C ALA A 333 -14.77 4.62 18.39
N SER A 334 -13.80 3.99 17.72
CA SER A 334 -13.76 3.89 16.26
C SER A 334 -14.92 3.05 15.72
N GLN A 335 -15.14 1.85 16.26
CA GLN A 335 -16.23 0.97 15.80
C GLN A 335 -17.63 1.58 16.00
N TYR A 336 -17.86 2.26 17.13
CA TYR A 336 -19.09 3.03 17.29
C TYR A 336 -19.20 4.19 16.29
N ARG A 337 -18.12 4.94 16.05
CA ARG A 337 -18.08 6.08 15.13
C ARG A 337 -18.41 5.66 13.70
N ASP A 338 -17.76 4.62 13.22
CA ASP A 338 -17.71 4.28 11.79
C ASP A 338 -18.70 3.17 11.39
N HIS A 339 -19.11 2.29 12.32
CA HIS A 339 -20.07 1.18 12.10
C HIS A 339 -21.30 1.19 13.02
N LYS A 340 -21.37 2.09 14.03
CA LYS A 340 -22.47 2.18 15.01
C LYS A 340 -22.66 0.91 15.87
N VAL A 341 -21.63 0.06 15.95
CA VAL A 341 -21.56 -1.10 16.85
C VAL A 341 -21.69 -0.64 18.31
N ASP A 342 -22.39 -1.43 19.13
CA ASP A 342 -22.55 -1.12 20.55
C ASP A 342 -21.21 -1.23 21.30
N ALA A 343 -20.89 -0.19 22.08
CA ALA A 343 -19.62 -0.10 22.80
C ALA A 343 -19.38 -1.27 23.77
N PHE A 344 -20.44 -1.79 24.41
CA PHE A 344 -20.33 -2.93 25.32
C PHE A 344 -20.15 -4.24 24.58
N LEU A 345 -20.88 -4.46 23.48
CA LEU A 345 -20.78 -5.68 22.70
C LEU A 345 -19.37 -5.83 22.09
N TYR A 346 -18.77 -4.73 21.63
CA TYR A 346 -17.40 -4.76 21.11
C TYR A 346 -16.34 -4.87 22.21
N LEU A 347 -16.51 -4.18 23.35
CA LEU A 347 -15.61 -4.32 24.50
C LEU A 347 -15.62 -5.75 25.05
N ALA A 348 -16.80 -6.34 25.24
CA ALA A 348 -16.94 -7.73 25.67
C ALA A 348 -16.33 -8.71 24.65
N LYS A 349 -16.49 -8.48 23.34
CA LYS A 349 -15.83 -9.27 22.30
C LYS A 349 -14.31 -9.25 22.46
N LEU A 350 -13.69 -8.06 22.52
CA LEU A 350 -12.24 -7.91 22.63
C LEU A 350 -11.65 -8.65 23.83
N LEU A 351 -12.34 -8.58 24.97
CA LEU A 351 -11.93 -9.22 26.22
C LEU A 351 -12.12 -10.75 26.15
N SER A 352 -13.30 -11.21 25.73
CA SER A 352 -13.64 -12.64 25.64
C SER A 352 -12.78 -13.46 24.67
N GLN A 353 -12.07 -12.82 23.74
CA GLN A 353 -11.19 -13.51 22.79
C GLN A 353 -9.77 -13.74 23.30
N GLY A 354 -9.35 -13.12 24.41
CA GLY A 354 -7.99 -13.28 24.94
C GLY A 354 -6.87 -12.73 24.05
N GLU A 355 -7.21 -12.02 22.97
CA GLU A 355 -6.26 -11.37 22.07
C GLU A 355 -5.62 -10.16 22.78
N SER A 356 -4.43 -10.36 23.34
CA SER A 356 -3.41 -9.30 23.36
C SER A 356 -3.33 -8.71 21.96
N ASP A 357 -3.33 -7.38 21.85
CA ASP A 357 -3.34 -6.69 20.56
C ASP A 357 -1.96 -6.81 19.91
N GLU A 358 -1.66 -7.99 19.35
CA GLU A 358 -0.37 -8.33 18.76
C GLU A 358 0.06 -7.31 17.70
N VAL A 359 -0.90 -6.67 17.04
CA VAL A 359 -0.68 -5.58 16.09
C VAL A 359 -0.13 -4.35 16.79
N ALA A 360 -0.80 -3.89 17.85
CA ALA A 360 -0.33 -2.77 18.66
C ALA A 360 1.00 -3.09 19.34
N GLU A 361 1.19 -4.28 19.89
CA GLU A 361 2.43 -4.72 20.54
C GLU A 361 3.59 -4.97 19.55
N SER A 362 3.30 -5.38 18.32
CA SER A 362 4.30 -5.53 17.26
C SER A 362 4.76 -4.16 16.75
N ILE A 363 3.81 -3.24 16.49
CA ILE A 363 4.14 -1.85 16.13
C ILE A 363 4.88 -1.14 17.27
N ASP A 364 4.51 -1.38 18.53
CA ASP A 364 5.19 -0.77 19.69
C ASP A 364 6.60 -1.33 19.92
N ARG A 365 6.81 -2.64 19.72
CA ARG A 365 8.14 -3.26 19.71
C ARG A 365 9.01 -2.75 18.56
N TRP A 366 8.46 -2.64 17.35
CA TRP A 366 9.16 -2.10 16.19
C TRP A 366 9.53 -0.63 16.40
N LEU A 367 8.62 0.18 16.93
CA LEU A 367 8.89 1.58 17.31
C LEU A 367 10.00 1.67 18.35
N ASP A 368 9.99 0.85 19.39
CA ASP A 368 11.03 0.83 20.41
C ASP A 368 12.39 0.32 19.90
N GLN A 369 12.40 -0.54 18.87
CA GLN A 369 13.62 -0.97 18.18
C GLN A 369 14.16 0.15 17.28
N ALA A 370 13.31 0.74 16.43
CA ALA A 370 13.67 1.81 15.52
C ALA A 370 14.12 3.09 16.25
N LEU A 371 13.41 3.51 17.30
CA LEU A 371 13.80 4.65 18.13
C LEU A 371 15.19 4.47 18.76
N ARG A 372 15.58 3.24 19.16
CA ARG A 372 16.94 2.97 19.68
C ARG A 372 18.02 3.18 18.62
N SER A 373 17.80 2.71 17.39
CA SER A 373 18.72 2.91 16.27
C SER A 373 18.97 4.39 15.96
N PHE A 374 17.92 5.22 16.06
CA PHE A 374 18.00 6.66 15.78
C PHE A 374 18.31 7.54 17.01
N ALA A 375 18.34 6.98 18.23
CA ALA A 375 18.69 7.71 19.46
C ALA A 375 20.19 7.79 19.77
N ALA A 376 21.03 7.06 19.02
CA ALA A 376 22.47 6.93 19.32
C ALA A 376 23.34 8.12 18.84
N VAL A 377 22.85 8.96 17.93
CA VAL A 377 23.65 10.01 17.27
C VAL A 377 23.48 11.36 17.98
N LYS A 378 24.59 12.05 18.21
CA LYS A 378 24.63 13.43 18.74
C LYS A 378 24.86 14.43 17.59
N ASP A 379 24.28 15.62 17.71
CA ASP A 379 24.05 16.58 16.63
C ASP A 379 25.30 17.25 15.99
N GLN A 380 26.53 16.71 16.17
CA GLN A 380 27.77 17.32 15.66
C GLN A 380 28.69 16.40 14.82
N GLU A 381 28.49 15.08 14.81
CA GLU A 381 29.28 14.14 13.96
C GLU A 381 28.39 13.26 13.06
N ILE A 382 27.26 13.81 12.62
CA ILE A 382 26.36 13.14 11.66
C ILE A 382 27.10 13.01 10.30
N LYS A 383 27.64 11.84 9.98
CA LYS A 383 28.13 11.50 8.63
C LYS A 383 26.97 11.20 7.70
N ILE A 384 27.12 11.52 6.40
CA ILE A 384 26.07 11.25 5.41
C ILE A 384 25.87 9.74 5.29
N GLU A 385 26.96 8.98 5.12
CA GLU A 385 26.91 7.50 5.03
C GLU A 385 26.09 6.91 6.18
N THR A 386 26.40 7.28 7.43
CA THR A 386 25.75 6.75 8.65
C THR A 386 24.26 7.08 8.76
N VAL A 387 23.77 8.16 8.12
CA VAL A 387 22.34 8.45 8.07
C VAL A 387 21.66 7.58 7.01
N LEU A 388 22.23 7.49 5.81
CA LEU A 388 21.68 6.65 4.74
C LEU A 388 21.65 5.17 5.15
N ASP A 389 22.74 4.68 5.73
CA ASP A 389 22.87 3.37 6.40
C ASP A 389 21.71 3.04 7.35
N ASN A 390 21.19 4.05 8.07
CA ASN A 390 20.13 3.87 9.05
C ASN A 390 18.74 3.96 8.41
N PHE A 391 18.58 4.73 7.33
CA PHE A 391 17.36 4.72 6.52
C PHE A 391 17.22 3.42 5.71
N GLU A 392 18.29 2.90 5.10
CA GLU A 392 18.26 1.62 4.37
C GLU A 392 17.96 0.44 5.31
N LYS A 393 18.55 0.40 6.52
CA LYS A 393 18.17 -0.60 7.55
C LYS A 393 16.68 -0.52 7.90
N LEU A 394 16.13 0.70 8.01
CA LEU A 394 14.72 0.92 8.31
C LEU A 394 13.78 0.61 7.13
N ALA A 395 14.25 0.72 5.89
CA ALA A 395 13.53 0.28 4.69
C ALA A 395 13.56 -1.27 4.57
N SER A 396 14.66 -1.91 4.97
CA SER A 396 14.83 -3.37 4.94
C SER A 396 14.06 -4.15 6.01
N ASP A 397 13.68 -3.49 7.12
CA ASP A 397 12.81 -4.01 8.18
C ASP A 397 11.58 -3.09 8.33
N PRO A 398 10.70 -3.03 7.32
CA PRO A 398 9.57 -2.10 7.30
C PRO A 398 8.49 -2.52 8.29
N ILE A 399 7.60 -1.60 8.68
CA ILE A 399 6.49 -1.91 9.60
C ILE A 399 5.65 -3.03 8.96
N PRO A 400 5.36 -4.15 9.65
CA PRO A 400 4.82 -5.35 9.01
C PRO A 400 3.33 -5.20 8.65
N VAL A 401 3.04 -4.49 7.55
CA VAL A 401 1.70 -4.25 6.99
C VAL A 401 1.56 -5.04 5.69
N ARG A 402 0.43 -5.72 5.49
CA ARG A 402 0.15 -6.48 4.26
C ARG A 402 -0.51 -5.58 3.21
N TYR A 403 -0.43 -5.96 1.95
CA TYR A 403 -1.11 -5.28 0.84
C TYR A 403 -2.01 -6.27 0.12
N CYS A 404 -3.18 -5.81 -0.29
CA CYS A 404 -4.20 -6.62 -0.96
C CYS A 404 -3.79 -6.88 -2.42
N ASP A 405 -3.62 -8.13 -2.81
CA ASP A 405 -3.13 -8.50 -4.15
C ASP A 405 -4.03 -8.00 -5.30
N ASP A 406 -5.36 -7.96 -5.14
CA ASP A 406 -6.28 -7.49 -6.20
C ASP A 406 -6.36 -5.95 -6.33
N CYS A 407 -6.08 -5.16 -5.28
CA CYS A 407 -6.30 -3.71 -5.32
C CYS A 407 -5.21 -2.83 -4.66
N GLY A 408 -4.07 -3.41 -4.28
CA GLY A 408 -2.88 -2.72 -3.76
C GLY A 408 -3.05 -2.00 -2.42
N LYS A 409 -4.23 -2.06 -1.78
CA LYS A 409 -4.50 -1.31 -0.54
C LYS A 409 -3.84 -1.99 0.67
N PRO A 410 -3.22 -1.22 1.58
CA PRO A 410 -2.69 -1.76 2.82
C PRO A 410 -3.83 -2.30 3.70
N TYR A 411 -3.65 -3.52 4.22
CA TYR A 411 -4.58 -4.17 5.12
C TYR A 411 -3.84 -4.95 6.23
N TRP A 412 -4.59 -5.34 7.26
CA TRP A 412 -4.09 -6.16 8.36
C TRP A 412 -5.18 -7.16 8.73
N LEU A 413 -4.87 -8.45 8.62
CA LEU A 413 -5.78 -9.51 9.05
C LEU A 413 -5.48 -9.83 10.51
N ALA A 414 -6.44 -9.62 11.40
CA ALA A 414 -6.39 -10.25 12.72
C ALA A 414 -6.50 -11.78 12.56
N ALA A 415 -5.93 -12.54 13.50
CA ALA A 415 -5.98 -13.99 13.45
C ALA A 415 -7.40 -14.55 13.68
N ALA A 416 -7.53 -15.88 13.55
CA ALA A 416 -8.71 -16.66 13.93
C ALA A 416 -10.06 -16.23 13.32
N ILE A 417 -10.31 -16.61 12.07
CA ILE A 417 -11.68 -16.87 11.57
C ILE A 417 -11.95 -18.39 11.61
N GLU A 418 -11.90 -18.96 12.81
CA GLU A 418 -12.49 -20.26 13.12
C GLU A 418 -13.34 -20.14 14.41
N GLN A 419 -14.38 -20.96 14.53
CA GLN A 419 -15.27 -21.06 15.70
C GLN A 419 -16.11 -19.82 16.07
N LEU A 420 -17.10 -19.49 15.23
CA LEU A 420 -18.34 -18.83 15.70
C LEU A 420 -19.57 -19.53 15.10
N GLU A 421 -20.04 -20.59 15.78
CA GLU A 421 -21.39 -21.09 15.57
C GLU A 421 -22.40 -20.13 16.22
N VAL A 422 -23.33 -19.61 15.43
CA VAL A 422 -24.45 -18.79 15.91
C VAL A 422 -25.74 -19.49 15.51
N ASP A 423 -26.51 -19.92 16.52
CA ASP A 423 -27.72 -20.71 16.34
C ASP A 423 -28.86 -19.94 15.64
N SER A 424 -29.77 -20.69 15.04
CA SER A 424 -30.52 -20.30 13.85
C SER A 424 -31.95 -19.80 14.14
N SER A 425 -32.12 -18.48 14.22
CA SER A 425 -33.39 -17.84 13.82
C SER A 425 -33.22 -16.34 13.51
N ASN A 426 -33.92 -15.89 12.46
CA ASN A 426 -34.07 -14.49 12.05
C ASN A 426 -32.77 -13.70 11.74
N ILE A 427 -32.17 -13.96 10.57
CA ILE A 427 -31.88 -12.91 9.57
C ILE A 427 -31.91 -13.56 8.18
N THR A 428 -32.60 -12.93 7.23
CA THR A 428 -32.57 -13.30 5.81
C THR A 428 -32.23 -12.04 5.02
N ARG A 429 -31.20 -12.12 4.17
CA ARG A 429 -30.47 -10.99 3.54
C ARG A 429 -29.52 -10.23 4.49
N ILE A 430 -28.28 -10.69 4.55
CA ILE A 430 -27.12 -9.98 3.97
C ILE A 430 -26.14 -11.07 3.46
N VAL A 431 -25.32 -10.76 2.45
CA VAL A 431 -24.50 -11.77 1.74
C VAL A 431 -23.09 -11.81 2.34
N THR A 432 -22.80 -12.86 3.12
CA THR A 432 -21.45 -13.19 3.60
C THR A 432 -21.27 -14.71 3.72
N ARG A 433 -21.15 -15.41 2.58
CA ARG A 433 -20.78 -16.85 2.56
C ARG A 433 -20.06 -17.29 1.28
N LYS A 434 -19.00 -16.57 0.90
CA LYS A 434 -17.86 -17.06 0.11
C LYS A 434 -16.71 -16.04 0.17
N ILE A 435 -15.51 -16.51 -0.16
CA ILE A 435 -14.23 -15.77 -0.24
C ILE A 435 -13.86 -14.94 1.01
N ALA A 436 -13.30 -15.64 2.00
CA ALA A 436 -12.16 -15.09 2.74
C ALA A 436 -10.88 -15.50 1.99
N ASP A 437 -9.76 -14.82 2.30
CA ASP A 437 -8.46 -14.84 1.60
C ASP A 437 -8.10 -16.14 0.83
N PRO A 438 -7.73 -16.00 -0.45
CA PRO A 438 -6.30 -16.01 -0.76
C PRO A 438 -5.52 -14.77 -0.30
N HIS A 439 -5.49 -13.62 -1.00
CA HIS A 439 -4.54 -12.52 -0.68
C HIS A 439 -4.96 -11.01 -0.77
N ILE A 440 -6.13 -10.40 -1.02
CA ILE A 440 -7.58 -10.65 -1.16
C ILE A 440 -7.99 -9.88 -2.48
N CYS A 441 -9.18 -9.92 -3.09
CA CYS A 441 -10.53 -10.16 -2.59
C CYS A 441 -11.61 -9.18 -3.11
N GLU A 442 -12.65 -9.65 -3.82
CA GLU A 442 -13.98 -8.99 -3.95
C GLU A 442 -14.73 -8.85 -2.59
N VAL A 443 -14.03 -9.07 -1.46
CA VAL A 443 -14.54 -8.96 -0.08
C VAL A 443 -13.70 -7.98 0.77
N CYS A 444 -13.05 -7.00 0.14
CA CYS A 444 -12.80 -5.68 0.75
C CYS A 444 -14.11 -4.91 1.12
N LEU A 445 -15.29 -5.53 1.01
CA LEU A 445 -16.32 -5.02 0.10
C LEU A 445 -17.75 -4.96 0.67
N THR A 446 -17.94 -5.07 1.99
CA THR A 446 -19.25 -4.83 2.64
C THR A 446 -19.39 -3.44 3.27
N VAL A 447 -18.66 -2.45 2.73
CA VAL A 447 -18.75 -1.02 3.09
C VAL A 447 -19.20 -0.22 1.85
N GLY A 448 -20.47 0.18 1.70
CA GLY A 448 -21.65 -0.13 2.51
C GLY A 448 -22.93 0.31 1.77
N SER A 449 -24.10 -0.22 2.15
CA SER A 449 -25.34 -0.09 1.38
C SER A 449 -26.07 1.26 1.54
N SER A 450 -25.53 2.32 0.94
CA SER A 450 -26.25 3.58 0.67
C SER A 450 -25.86 4.15 -0.68
N LYS A 451 -26.87 4.53 -1.49
CA LYS A 451 -26.67 5.51 -2.56
C LYS A 451 -26.41 6.88 -1.93
N ASP A 452 -25.75 7.75 -2.69
CA ASP A 452 -25.57 9.19 -2.43
C ASP A 452 -24.61 9.55 -1.27
N ASP A 453 -23.29 9.44 -1.51
CA ASP A 453 -22.34 10.56 -1.31
C ASP A 453 -20.96 10.21 -1.93
N THR A 454 -20.25 11.21 -2.47
CA THR A 454 -18.97 11.03 -3.21
C THR A 454 -17.75 11.30 -2.32
N ASP A 455 -17.21 10.28 -1.65
CA ASP A 455 -15.90 10.38 -0.94
C ASP A 455 -15.24 8.99 -0.75
N PHE A 456 -14.40 8.55 -1.69
CA PHE A 456 -13.92 7.16 -1.80
C PHE A 456 -12.60 6.87 -1.07
N THR A 457 -12.57 6.99 0.27
CA THR A 457 -11.49 6.39 1.09
C THR A 457 -11.99 5.78 2.40
N ARG A 458 -11.84 4.45 2.57
CA ARG A 458 -11.54 3.71 3.83
C ARG A 458 -11.76 2.19 3.73
N PHE A 459 -10.75 1.43 4.16
CA PHE A 459 -11.00 0.25 5.01
C PHE A 459 -11.32 0.77 6.42
N LYS A 460 -12.53 0.53 6.95
CA LYS A 460 -12.92 0.97 8.31
C LYS A 460 -12.41 0.05 9.44
N GLY A 461 -11.26 -0.59 9.22
CA GLY A 461 -10.59 -1.50 10.16
C GLY A 461 -9.27 -0.95 10.70
N GLY A 462 -8.46 -0.32 9.84
CA GLY A 462 -7.20 0.29 10.23
C GLY A 462 -7.40 1.51 11.13
N GLY A 463 -6.63 1.58 12.23
CA GLY A 463 -6.50 2.81 13.02
C GLY A 463 -5.58 3.83 12.31
N PRO A 464 -5.44 5.06 12.83
CA PRO A 464 -4.55 6.08 12.25
C PRO A 464 -3.09 5.63 12.09
N LEU A 465 -2.65 4.68 12.92
CA LEU A 465 -1.34 4.01 12.81
C LEU A 465 -1.18 3.15 11.55
N VAL A 466 -2.25 2.62 10.95
CA VAL A 466 -2.14 1.84 9.70
C VAL A 466 -1.99 2.76 8.50
N ASP A 467 -2.76 3.86 8.44
CA ASP A 467 -2.57 4.92 7.44
C ASP A 467 -1.16 5.52 7.54
N TRP A 468 -0.69 5.81 8.77
CA TRP A 468 0.65 6.29 9.04
C TRP A 468 1.73 5.28 8.65
N ALA A 469 1.61 4.00 9.05
CA ALA A 469 2.59 2.98 8.76
C ALA A 469 2.70 2.68 7.26
N ALA A 470 1.59 2.66 6.53
CA ALA A 470 1.60 2.49 5.08
C ALA A 470 2.24 3.70 4.38
N MET A 471 1.93 4.93 4.80
CA MET A 471 2.60 6.13 4.29
C MET A 471 4.08 6.16 4.65
N LEU A 472 4.48 5.71 5.84
CA LEU A 472 5.87 5.66 6.25
C LEU A 472 6.64 4.59 5.47
N ASN A 473 6.10 3.37 5.35
CA ASN A 473 6.70 2.32 4.51
C ASN A 473 6.86 2.77 3.05
N GLY A 474 5.87 3.45 2.47
CA GLY A 474 6.00 4.04 1.13
C GLY A 474 7.04 5.17 1.07
N SER A 475 7.17 5.97 2.13
CA SER A 475 8.20 7.03 2.22
C SER A 475 9.61 6.46 2.36
N LEU A 476 9.77 5.37 3.13
CA LEU A 476 11.03 4.68 3.35
C LEU A 476 11.44 3.80 2.16
N GLY A 477 10.48 3.21 1.44
CA GLY A 477 10.74 2.51 0.18
C GLY A 477 11.26 3.43 -0.93
N ASN A 478 10.91 4.72 -0.90
CA ASN A 478 11.54 5.74 -1.76
C ASN A 478 12.96 6.14 -1.30
N LEU A 479 13.39 5.73 -0.10
CA LEU A 479 14.76 5.86 0.42
C LEU A 479 15.52 4.53 0.37
N ASP A 480 14.92 3.45 -0.14
CA ASP A 480 15.61 2.19 -0.39
C ASP A 480 16.62 2.38 -1.55
N ASP A 481 17.78 1.72 -1.45
CA ASP A 481 18.92 1.92 -2.36
C ASP A 481 19.43 3.37 -2.52
N ILE A 482 19.04 4.32 -1.66
CA ILE A 482 19.41 5.74 -1.84
C ILE A 482 20.93 6.00 -1.72
N SER A 483 21.69 5.16 -1.00
CA SER A 483 23.17 5.25 -1.00
C SER A 483 23.80 4.92 -2.35
N LYS A 484 23.06 4.22 -3.23
CA LYS A 484 23.49 3.83 -4.58
C LYS A 484 23.08 4.86 -5.65
N LEU A 485 22.21 5.81 -5.31
CA LEU A 485 21.90 6.95 -6.17
C LEU A 485 23.02 7.99 -6.09
N PRO A 486 23.44 8.59 -7.22
CA PRO A 486 24.42 9.67 -7.17
C PRO A 486 23.84 10.87 -6.39
N PRO A 487 24.63 11.51 -5.52
CA PRO A 487 24.23 12.72 -4.82
C PRO A 487 24.11 13.89 -5.81
N GLY A 488 22.88 14.40 -6.00
CA GLY A 488 22.47 15.28 -7.08
C GLY A 488 21.07 15.88 -6.84
N ILE A 489 20.53 16.62 -7.81
CA ILE A 489 19.16 17.17 -7.79
C ILE A 489 18.12 16.06 -7.54
N THR A 490 18.29 14.90 -8.16
CA THR A 490 17.35 13.76 -8.04
C THR A 490 17.27 13.22 -6.62
N SER A 491 18.42 12.99 -5.97
CA SER A 491 18.47 12.52 -4.59
C SER A 491 18.04 13.62 -3.60
N LEU A 492 18.34 14.90 -3.86
CA LEU A 492 17.76 16.01 -3.12
C LEU A 492 16.21 16.02 -3.21
N HIS A 493 15.64 15.83 -4.40
CA HIS A 493 14.18 15.74 -4.58
C HIS A 493 13.57 14.53 -3.88
N ILE A 494 14.23 13.37 -3.91
CA ILE A 494 13.78 12.16 -3.20
C ILE A 494 13.78 12.40 -1.69
N LEU A 495 14.85 12.99 -1.13
CA LEU A 495 14.95 13.35 0.29
C LEU A 495 13.89 14.37 0.71
N GLN A 496 13.63 15.39 -0.12
CA GLN A 496 12.56 16.37 0.11
C GLN A 496 11.16 15.74 0.02
N ASN A 497 10.94 14.83 -0.93
CA ASN A 497 9.67 14.12 -1.08
C ASN A 497 9.43 13.14 0.09
N ALA A 498 10.47 12.46 0.58
CA ALA A 498 10.39 11.62 1.78
C ALA A 498 10.11 12.47 3.03
N LEU A 499 10.80 13.60 3.21
CA LEU A 499 10.55 14.55 4.30
C LEU A 499 9.09 15.06 4.28
N ASN A 500 8.60 15.49 3.11
CA ASN A 500 7.20 15.90 2.93
C ASN A 500 6.21 14.76 3.22
N SER A 501 6.52 13.53 2.80
CA SER A 501 5.64 12.37 2.98
C SER A 501 5.60 11.90 4.44
N ILE A 502 6.72 12.01 5.17
CA ILE A 502 6.80 11.77 6.62
C ILE A 502 5.99 12.82 7.40
N MET A 503 6.12 14.11 7.04
CA MET A 503 5.28 15.17 7.63
C MET A 503 3.78 14.96 7.37
N LEU A 504 3.41 14.58 6.14
CA LEU A 504 2.02 14.25 5.78
C LEU A 504 1.53 12.99 6.51
N GLY A 505 2.42 12.02 6.75
CA GLY A 505 2.18 10.84 7.57
C GLY A 505 1.91 11.21 9.03
N GLU A 506 2.67 12.12 9.64
CA GLU A 506 2.40 12.59 11.00
C GLU A 506 0.99 13.21 11.10
N GLN A 507 0.58 13.98 10.09
CA GLN A 507 -0.76 14.59 10.02
C GLN A 507 -1.92 13.57 9.86
N LYS A 508 -1.64 12.30 9.53
CA LYS A 508 -2.64 11.22 9.60
C LYS A 508 -2.90 10.76 11.04
N ILE A 509 -1.95 10.95 11.97
CA ILE A 509 -2.07 10.57 13.38
C ILE A 509 -3.03 11.52 14.10
N ARG A 510 -4.33 11.20 14.02
CA ARG A 510 -5.44 12.03 14.53
C ARG A 510 -5.81 11.79 16.00
N GLY A 511 -5.04 10.98 16.72
CA GLY A 511 -5.29 10.58 18.10
C GLY A 511 -4.14 10.87 19.07
N HIS A 512 -4.29 10.39 20.31
CA HIS A 512 -3.34 10.55 21.42
C HIS A 512 -3.05 9.21 22.14
N MET A 513 -3.12 8.06 21.45
CA MET A 513 -2.67 6.80 22.03
C MET A 513 -1.16 6.82 22.30
N PRO A 514 -0.61 6.11 23.31
CA PRO A 514 0.83 6.13 23.58
C PRO A 514 1.70 5.69 22.39
N ASN A 515 1.23 4.73 21.59
CA ASN A 515 1.88 4.29 20.35
C ASN A 515 1.71 5.31 19.20
N GLU A 516 0.61 6.06 19.14
CA GLU A 516 0.47 7.24 18.27
C GLU A 516 1.43 8.38 18.69
N GLU A 517 1.69 8.55 19.98
CA GLU A 517 2.64 9.55 20.50
C GLU A 517 4.09 9.13 20.19
N LYS A 518 4.44 7.85 20.35
CA LYS A 518 5.71 7.27 19.88
C LYS A 518 5.87 7.39 18.35
N ALA A 519 4.83 7.11 17.57
CA ALA A 519 4.84 7.26 16.12
C ALA A 519 5.07 8.71 15.68
N ARG A 520 4.47 9.69 16.37
CA ARG A 520 4.78 11.13 16.17
C ARG A 520 6.22 11.47 16.56
N HIS A 521 6.71 10.98 17.71
CA HIS A 521 8.08 11.21 18.14
C HIS A 521 9.11 10.61 17.16
N PHE A 522 8.84 9.43 16.62
CA PHE A 522 9.67 8.79 15.59
C PHE A 522 9.64 9.57 14.28
N SER A 523 8.45 9.98 13.80
CA SER A 523 8.30 10.78 12.57
C SER A 523 9.14 12.06 12.62
N ARG A 524 9.07 12.81 13.74
CA ARG A 524 9.88 14.03 13.97
C ARG A 524 11.37 13.76 14.14
N THR A 525 11.73 12.57 14.59
CA THR A 525 13.13 12.14 14.66
C THR A 525 13.69 11.97 13.26
N LEU A 526 12.96 11.29 12.36
CA LEU A 526 13.33 11.14 10.95
C LEU A 526 13.32 12.49 10.20
N GLU A 527 12.32 13.34 10.43
CA GLU A 527 12.21 14.71 9.92
C GLU A 527 13.50 15.51 10.20
N ARG A 528 13.98 15.50 11.45
CA ARG A 528 15.22 16.17 11.85
C ARG A 528 16.45 15.64 11.10
N TYR A 529 16.59 14.33 10.95
CA TYR A 529 17.74 13.73 10.23
C TYR A 529 17.73 14.07 8.73
N LEU A 530 16.57 13.98 8.07
CA LEU A 530 16.43 14.37 6.66
C LEU A 530 16.68 15.86 6.45
N THR A 531 16.16 16.72 7.33
CA THR A 531 16.39 18.17 7.28
C THR A 531 17.87 18.51 7.39
N ALA A 532 18.61 17.89 8.33
CA ALA A 532 20.05 18.09 8.48
C ALA A 532 20.86 17.58 7.28
N LEU A 533 20.43 16.49 6.63
CA LEU A 533 21.10 15.94 5.46
C LEU A 533 20.85 16.80 4.20
N VAL A 534 19.62 17.28 4.02
CA VAL A 534 19.27 18.27 2.98
C VAL A 534 20.07 19.57 3.16
N HIS A 535 20.26 20.05 4.39
CA HIS A 535 21.09 21.21 4.69
C HIS A 535 22.55 21.01 4.23
N ARG A 536 23.19 19.89 4.61
CA ARG A 536 24.58 19.63 4.20
C ARG A 536 24.73 19.45 2.69
N LEU A 537 23.78 18.81 2.01
CA LEU A 537 23.81 18.70 0.55
C LEU A 537 23.72 20.08 -0.13
N THR A 538 23.01 21.04 0.47
CA THR A 538 22.84 22.40 -0.09
C THR A 538 23.99 23.36 0.22
N GLU A 539 24.78 23.11 1.27
CA GLU A 539 25.99 23.90 1.61
C GLU A 539 27.28 23.43 0.91
N THR A 540 27.34 22.20 0.39
CA THR A 540 28.61 21.59 -0.08
C THR A 540 29.00 22.05 -1.49
N VAL A 541 29.90 23.04 -1.58
CA VAL A 541 30.38 23.61 -2.85
C VAL A 541 31.91 23.60 -2.94
N ASP A 542 32.47 22.75 -3.81
CA ASP A 542 33.90 22.69 -4.11
C ASP A 542 34.15 22.35 -5.60
N PRO A 543 34.42 23.35 -6.45
CA PRO A 543 34.74 23.14 -7.86
C PRO A 543 36.24 22.89 -8.06
N GLU A 544 36.58 21.76 -8.68
CA GLU A 544 37.94 21.45 -9.10
C GLU A 544 38.27 22.03 -10.49
N PHE A 545 39.57 22.11 -10.79
CA PHE A 545 40.08 22.68 -12.03
C PHE A 545 41.19 21.78 -12.62
N GLU A 546 41.03 21.37 -13.87
CA GLU A 546 42.03 20.65 -14.66
C GLU A 546 42.51 21.52 -15.84
N VAL A 547 43.65 21.18 -16.43
CA VAL A 547 44.18 21.85 -17.63
C VAL A 547 44.62 20.84 -18.68
N ASN A 548 44.38 21.14 -19.97
CA ASN A 548 44.80 20.28 -21.08
C ASN A 548 46.32 20.11 -21.18
N THR A 549 47.11 21.07 -20.68
CA THR A 549 48.57 20.99 -20.63
C THR A 549 49.15 21.72 -19.42
N HIS A 550 50.15 21.12 -18.78
CA HIS A 550 51.03 21.78 -17.82
C HIS A 550 52.31 22.35 -18.45
N ARG A 551 52.41 22.31 -19.79
CA ARG A 551 53.55 22.80 -20.59
C ARG A 551 53.09 23.82 -21.62
N LEU A 552 53.78 24.95 -21.70
CA LEU A 552 53.52 26.04 -22.65
C LEU A 552 54.78 26.32 -23.48
N ILE A 553 54.65 26.55 -24.78
CA ILE A 553 55.78 26.81 -25.68
C ILE A 553 56.12 28.30 -25.71
N ARG A 554 57.37 28.65 -25.39
CA ARG A 554 57.87 30.03 -25.34
C ARG A 554 57.76 30.71 -26.71
N GLY A 555 57.13 31.90 -26.76
CA GLY A 555 57.06 32.73 -27.95
C GLY A 555 56.12 32.24 -29.07
N LYS A 556 55.30 31.20 -28.83
CA LYS A 556 54.20 30.79 -29.72
C LYS A 556 52.84 31.12 -29.07
N LEU A 557 51.79 31.25 -29.90
CA LEU A 557 50.40 31.26 -29.45
C LEU A 557 50.06 29.88 -28.85
N GLN A 558 49.32 29.84 -27.73
CA GLN A 558 48.98 28.62 -27.00
C GLN A 558 47.51 28.64 -26.56
N ASN A 559 46.86 27.48 -26.65
CA ASN A 559 45.48 27.26 -26.22
C ASN A 559 45.46 26.42 -24.93
N LEU A 560 45.35 27.07 -23.79
CA LEU A 560 45.23 26.46 -22.47
C LEU A 560 43.75 26.31 -22.13
N ILE A 561 43.22 25.09 -22.26
CA ILE A 561 41.84 24.78 -21.91
C ILE A 561 41.81 24.47 -20.40
N VAL A 562 41.11 25.31 -19.64
CA VAL A 562 40.80 25.08 -18.23
C VAL A 562 39.46 24.35 -18.16
N ARG A 563 39.47 23.14 -17.62
CA ARG A 563 38.26 22.35 -17.38
C ARG A 563 37.82 22.56 -15.94
N VAL A 564 36.71 23.27 -15.75
CA VAL A 564 36.06 23.43 -14.43
C VAL A 564 35.23 22.18 -14.18
N ILE A 565 35.31 21.57 -12.99
CA ILE A 565 34.56 20.36 -12.64
C ILE A 565 33.81 20.62 -11.33
N ASN A 566 32.48 20.61 -11.37
CA ASN A 566 31.69 20.75 -10.15
C ASN A 566 31.66 19.41 -9.39
N ARG A 567 32.46 19.28 -8.33
CA ARG A 567 32.42 18.12 -7.43
C ARG A 567 31.42 18.27 -6.28
N GLY A 568 30.74 19.42 -6.18
CA GLY A 568 29.56 19.59 -5.33
C GLY A 568 28.40 18.71 -5.79
N PHE A 569 27.54 18.37 -4.83
CA PHE A 569 26.39 17.47 -5.03
C PHE A 569 25.17 18.14 -5.68
N LEU A 570 25.31 19.37 -6.15
CA LEU A 570 24.23 20.21 -6.68
C LEU A 570 24.78 21.20 -7.71
N PRO A 571 23.94 21.70 -8.63
CA PRO A 571 24.36 22.63 -9.66
C PRO A 571 24.69 24.01 -9.08
N LEU A 572 25.59 24.71 -9.75
CA LEU A 572 25.91 26.11 -9.50
C LEU A 572 25.29 26.99 -10.60
N ARG A 573 24.77 28.16 -10.21
CA ARG A 573 24.21 29.17 -11.12
C ARG A 573 25.11 30.40 -11.19
N ASP A 574 25.13 31.08 -12.32
CA ASP A 574 25.95 32.29 -12.55
C ASP A 574 27.43 32.10 -12.12
N PHE A 575 28.00 30.94 -12.49
CA PHE A 575 29.40 30.64 -12.22
C PHE A 575 30.29 31.53 -13.08
N ARG A 576 31.15 32.31 -12.44
CA ARG A 576 32.07 33.28 -13.04
C ARG A 576 33.50 32.85 -12.78
N LEU A 577 34.33 32.86 -13.81
CA LEU A 577 35.76 32.58 -13.71
C LEU A 577 36.59 33.78 -14.20
N ASN A 578 37.53 34.22 -13.36
CA ASN A 578 38.55 35.20 -13.66
C ASN A 578 39.95 34.58 -13.47
N VAL A 579 40.95 35.07 -14.20
CA VAL A 579 42.31 34.53 -14.20
C VAL A 579 43.32 35.63 -13.91
N SER A 580 44.23 35.36 -12.98
CA SER A 580 45.38 36.21 -12.64
C SER A 580 46.68 35.40 -12.76
N SER A 581 47.85 36.07 -12.80
CA SER A 581 49.15 35.37 -12.93
C SER A 581 50.27 36.11 -12.20
N ASP A 582 51.32 35.36 -11.84
CA ASP A 582 52.47 35.86 -11.06
C ASP A 582 53.53 36.65 -11.87
N TRP A 583 53.15 37.09 -13.08
CA TRP A 583 54.06 37.72 -14.06
C TRP A 583 54.04 39.26 -14.11
N GLY A 584 53.12 39.92 -13.40
CA GLY A 584 53.29 41.32 -12.97
C GLY A 584 53.04 42.43 -14.00
N MET A 585 52.53 42.13 -15.19
CA MET A 585 52.01 43.12 -16.15
C MET A 585 50.74 42.59 -16.85
N PRO A 586 49.83 43.48 -17.34
CA PRO A 586 48.63 43.06 -18.04
C PRO A 586 48.96 42.34 -19.36
N LEU A 587 48.27 41.24 -19.62
CA LEU A 587 48.42 40.43 -20.83
C LEU A 587 47.72 41.11 -22.01
N PHE A 588 48.49 41.80 -22.87
CA PHE A 588 47.96 42.35 -24.12
C PHE A 588 47.86 41.33 -25.27
N ASP A 589 48.42 40.12 -25.10
CA ASP A 589 48.39 39.03 -26.09
C ASP A 589 47.69 37.75 -25.58
N PHE A 590 46.71 37.85 -24.67
CA PHE A 590 45.71 36.79 -24.42
C PHE A 590 44.35 37.29 -24.93
N ILE A 591 43.91 36.74 -26.07
CA ILE A 591 42.86 37.32 -26.91
C ILE A 591 41.45 36.81 -26.50
N GLY A 592 41.37 35.78 -25.65
CA GLY A 592 40.06 35.36 -25.15
C GLY A 592 39.97 34.41 -23.97
N LEU A 593 38.71 34.30 -23.56
CA LEU A 593 38.17 33.63 -22.39
C LEU A 593 36.77 33.16 -22.83
N ASP A 594 36.78 32.24 -23.78
CA ASP A 594 35.61 31.91 -24.60
C ASP A 594 35.12 30.50 -24.25
N LEU A 595 33.79 30.31 -24.22
CA LEU A 595 33.16 29.02 -24.04
C LEU A 595 33.26 28.20 -25.33
N ILE A 596 33.56 26.90 -25.23
CA ILE A 596 33.67 26.02 -26.40
C ILE A 596 32.28 25.48 -26.75
N GLU A 597 31.54 26.18 -27.61
CA GLU A 597 30.30 25.66 -28.20
C GLU A 597 30.61 24.46 -29.11
N GLU A 598 29.88 23.35 -28.94
CA GLU A 598 30.22 22.03 -29.49
C GLU A 598 30.29 21.94 -31.02
N ASN A 599 29.69 22.90 -31.74
CA ASN A 599 29.65 22.93 -33.21
C ASN A 599 30.78 23.76 -33.87
N SER A 600 31.76 24.26 -33.11
CA SER A 600 32.79 25.21 -33.59
C SER A 600 34.16 24.57 -33.94
N LEU A 601 34.16 23.37 -34.52
CA LEU A 601 35.37 22.62 -34.91
C LEU A 601 35.39 22.22 -36.40
N ALA A 602 35.02 23.16 -37.27
CA ALA A 602 35.22 23.07 -38.72
C ALA A 602 35.98 24.31 -39.24
N ASP A 603 37.07 24.07 -39.96
CA ASP A 603 37.80 24.92 -40.90
C ASP A 603 37.79 26.45 -40.68
N VAL A 604 38.86 26.97 -40.05
CA VAL A 604 39.32 28.35 -40.26
C VAL A 604 40.81 28.34 -40.58
N ASP A 605 41.12 28.22 -41.86
CA ASP A 605 42.47 28.36 -42.41
C ASP A 605 42.64 29.79 -42.95
N GLY A 606 43.57 30.57 -42.38
CA GLY A 606 44.03 31.88 -42.89
C GLY A 606 43.03 33.06 -42.91
N GLY A 607 43.23 34.06 -42.03
CA GLY A 607 42.52 35.35 -42.13
C GLY A 607 43.05 36.44 -41.20
N ASP A 608 43.85 37.36 -41.74
CA ASP A 608 44.30 38.58 -41.04
C ASP A 608 43.21 39.67 -41.11
N ASP A 609 42.33 39.76 -40.10
CA ASP A 609 41.76 41.06 -39.69
C ASP A 609 41.17 41.02 -38.27
N TYR A 610 41.69 41.86 -37.36
CA TYR A 610 41.06 42.16 -36.06
C TYR A 610 41.35 43.61 -35.67
N SER A 611 40.35 44.47 -35.89
CA SER A 611 40.39 45.90 -35.55
C SER A 611 40.40 46.14 -34.03
N GLN A 612 41.19 47.14 -33.60
CA GLN A 612 41.28 47.55 -32.19
C GLN A 612 40.02 48.30 -31.71
N GLU A 613 39.17 47.69 -30.89
CA GLU A 613 38.23 48.43 -30.02
C GLU A 613 38.11 47.82 -28.61
N SER A 614 37.94 48.70 -27.61
CA SER A 614 37.55 48.46 -26.19
C SER A 614 38.18 47.27 -25.44
N ALA A 615 39.18 47.56 -24.61
CA ALA A 615 39.74 46.61 -23.64
C ALA A 615 39.10 46.74 -22.24
N GLU A 616 37.98 46.04 -22.00
CA GLU A 616 37.49 45.77 -20.63
C GLU A 616 37.22 44.26 -20.44
N TRP A 617 37.85 43.71 -19.40
CA TRP A 617 37.79 42.37 -18.82
C TRP A 617 36.75 41.36 -19.35
N LYS A 618 37.21 40.35 -20.12
CA LYS A 618 36.44 39.12 -20.42
C LYS A 618 36.30 38.25 -19.15
N GLU A 619 35.21 38.38 -18.42
CA GLU A 619 34.79 37.43 -17.37
C GLU A 619 34.10 36.21 -18.03
N ALA A 620 34.60 34.98 -17.83
CA ALA A 620 33.91 33.80 -18.34
C ALA A 620 32.73 33.45 -17.41
N ARG A 621 31.50 33.69 -17.88
CA ARG A 621 30.26 33.44 -17.15
C ARG A 621 29.50 32.25 -17.74
N LEU A 622 29.44 31.17 -16.98
CA LEU A 622 28.54 30.03 -17.19
C LEU A 622 27.20 30.34 -16.48
N PRO A 623 26.06 30.44 -17.18
CA PRO A 623 24.76 30.65 -16.54
C PRO A 623 24.39 29.53 -15.57
N PHE A 624 24.85 28.32 -15.86
CA PHE A 624 24.61 27.08 -15.13
C PHE A 624 25.82 26.17 -15.25
N LEU A 625 26.17 25.45 -14.19
CA LEU A 625 27.20 24.41 -14.14
C LEU A 625 26.64 23.26 -13.31
N ALA A 626 26.20 22.19 -13.98
CA ALA A 626 25.48 21.08 -13.33
C ALA A 626 26.36 20.28 -12.35
N GLU A 627 25.75 19.48 -11.49
CA GLU A 627 26.46 18.54 -10.61
C GLU A 627 27.28 17.52 -11.43
N HIS A 628 28.54 17.31 -11.06
CA HIS A 628 29.52 16.44 -11.76
C HIS A 628 29.78 16.77 -13.24
N ALA A 629 29.09 17.77 -13.81
CA ALA A 629 29.40 18.32 -15.11
C ALA A 629 30.73 19.05 -15.10
N ASN A 630 31.27 19.21 -16.31
CA ASN A 630 32.58 19.77 -16.53
C ASN A 630 32.56 20.69 -17.74
N GLU A 631 33.02 21.92 -17.55
CA GLU A 631 32.94 22.99 -18.56
C GLU A 631 34.33 23.40 -19.00
N SER A 632 34.52 23.51 -20.32
CA SER A 632 35.83 23.70 -20.94
C SER A 632 36.00 25.14 -21.41
N ILE A 633 36.73 25.93 -20.62
CA ILE A 633 36.97 27.36 -20.87
C ILE A 633 38.31 27.52 -21.59
N ARG A 634 38.30 28.11 -22.80
CA ARG A 634 39.50 28.24 -23.64
C ARG A 634 40.24 29.54 -23.35
N LEU A 635 41.30 29.49 -22.54
CA LEU A 635 42.27 30.57 -22.43
C LEU A 635 43.22 30.50 -23.64
N HIS A 636 43.38 31.57 -24.40
CA HIS A 636 44.23 31.54 -25.60
C HIS A 636 45.07 32.80 -25.78
N GLY A 637 46.38 32.61 -25.98
CA GLY A 637 47.34 33.72 -26.03
C GLY A 637 48.81 33.32 -26.13
N THR A 638 49.67 34.33 -26.30
CA THR A 638 51.09 34.16 -26.59
C THR A 638 51.95 34.15 -25.33
N VAL A 639 52.83 33.15 -25.21
CA VAL A 639 53.78 33.06 -24.09
C VAL A 639 54.92 34.06 -24.29
N PRO A 640 55.14 35.05 -23.39
CA PRO A 640 56.19 36.05 -23.58
C PRO A 640 57.59 35.43 -23.68
N LYS A 641 58.46 35.95 -24.56
CA LYS A 641 59.84 35.44 -24.71
C LYS A 641 60.69 35.62 -23.44
N ALA A 642 60.29 36.50 -22.53
CA ALA A 642 60.91 36.70 -21.20
C ALA A 642 60.31 35.81 -20.08
N ALA A 643 59.41 34.88 -20.42
CA ALA A 643 58.78 33.99 -19.45
C ALA A 643 59.78 33.09 -18.71
N LYS A 644 59.65 33.04 -17.38
CA LYS A 644 60.35 32.08 -16.51
C LYS A 644 59.94 30.64 -16.85
N ASP A 645 60.85 29.70 -16.64
CA ASP A 645 60.62 28.27 -16.92
C ASP A 645 59.53 27.64 -16.05
N LYS A 646 59.16 28.29 -14.93
CA LYS A 646 58.02 27.96 -14.08
C LYS A 646 57.14 29.18 -13.85
N VAL A 647 55.84 28.92 -13.82
CA VAL A 647 54.74 29.91 -13.89
C VAL A 647 53.66 29.51 -12.91
N SER A 648 52.89 30.48 -12.39
CA SER A 648 51.58 30.17 -11.85
C SER A 648 50.47 31.10 -12.35
N ILE A 649 49.32 30.49 -12.60
CA ILE A 649 48.04 31.19 -12.79
C ILE A 649 47.17 30.96 -11.56
N GLU A 650 46.48 31.99 -11.09
CA GLU A 650 45.49 31.94 -10.01
C GLU A 650 44.10 32.10 -10.64
N LEU A 651 43.30 31.05 -10.52
CA LEU A 651 41.90 31.02 -10.92
C LEU A 651 41.05 31.54 -9.76
N ILE A 652 40.24 32.57 -10.00
CA ILE A 652 39.34 33.19 -9.03
C ILE A 652 37.92 32.97 -9.50
N TRP A 653 37.09 32.32 -8.69
CA TRP A 653 35.73 31.95 -9.08
C TRP A 653 34.68 32.44 -8.08
N SER A 654 33.47 32.67 -8.58
CA SER A 654 32.28 32.93 -7.76
C SER A 654 31.02 32.36 -8.43
N ALA A 655 30.07 31.87 -7.65
CA ALA A 655 28.81 31.32 -8.17
C ALA A 655 27.68 31.47 -7.14
N THR A 656 26.45 31.12 -7.55
CA THR A 656 25.26 31.09 -6.68
C THR A 656 24.85 29.64 -6.42
N ASN A 657 24.66 29.26 -5.16
CA ASN A 657 24.16 27.93 -4.79
C ASN A 657 22.64 27.79 -5.05
N ILE A 658 22.08 26.59 -4.89
CA ILE A 658 20.64 26.37 -5.15
C ILE A 658 19.72 27.11 -4.15
N ALA A 659 20.23 27.53 -2.99
CA ALA A 659 19.53 28.34 -2.00
C ALA A 659 19.51 29.84 -2.32
N GLY A 660 20.27 30.29 -3.33
CA GLY A 660 20.35 31.69 -3.77
C GLY A 660 21.49 32.50 -3.14
N GLU A 661 22.43 31.86 -2.46
CA GLU A 661 23.56 32.49 -1.78
C GLU A 661 24.80 32.51 -2.68
N THR A 662 25.61 33.58 -2.60
CA THR A 662 26.83 33.72 -3.39
C THR A 662 28.04 33.12 -2.68
N VAL A 663 28.69 32.15 -3.32
CA VAL A 663 29.90 31.45 -2.89
C VAL A 663 31.09 31.85 -3.78
N GLN A 664 32.31 31.81 -3.25
CA GLN A 664 33.52 32.21 -3.98
C GLN A 664 34.77 31.49 -3.47
N GLY A 665 35.77 31.32 -4.34
CA GLY A 665 37.02 30.63 -4.01
C GLY A 665 38.16 30.94 -4.98
N ARG A 666 39.34 30.37 -4.70
CA ARG A 666 40.56 30.57 -5.51
C ARG A 666 41.40 29.30 -5.62
N ARG A 667 42.02 29.06 -6.77
CA ARG A 667 42.83 27.86 -7.05
C ARG A 667 44.04 28.18 -7.93
N GLN A 668 45.24 27.94 -7.42
CA GLN A 668 46.49 28.20 -8.16
C GLN A 668 46.93 26.97 -8.98
N ILE A 669 47.38 27.17 -10.21
CA ILE A 669 47.89 26.12 -11.11
C ILE A 669 49.31 26.46 -11.53
N ALA A 670 50.24 25.51 -11.36
CA ALA A 670 51.61 25.62 -11.83
C ALA A 670 51.76 25.11 -13.27
N LEU A 671 52.47 25.88 -14.10
CA LEU A 671 52.77 25.55 -15.49
C LEU A 671 54.29 25.67 -15.74
N THR A 672 54.80 24.94 -16.74
CA THR A 672 56.22 24.90 -17.13
C THR A 672 56.37 25.45 -18.55
N VAL A 673 57.39 26.28 -18.81
CA VAL A 673 57.67 26.81 -20.15
C VAL A 673 58.78 26.01 -20.81
N VAL A 674 58.62 25.72 -22.12
CA VAL A 674 59.58 24.95 -22.93
C VAL A 674 59.83 25.63 -24.28
N ASP A 675 60.98 25.36 -24.88
CA ASP A 675 61.33 25.81 -26.23
C ASP A 675 60.96 24.71 -27.26
N GLY A 676 60.57 25.11 -28.48
CA GLY A 676 59.46 24.45 -29.19
C GLY A 676 59.78 23.61 -30.44
N ASP A 677 60.74 22.69 -30.37
CA ASP A 677 61.27 21.90 -31.50
C ASP A 677 61.00 20.37 -31.39
N GLN A 678 59.76 19.95 -31.08
CA GLN A 678 59.33 18.54 -31.18
C GLN A 678 57.91 18.42 -31.76
N GLU A 679 57.81 17.77 -32.91
CA GLU A 679 56.55 17.40 -33.60
C GLU A 679 56.23 15.92 -33.34
N PHE A 680 54.96 15.53 -33.49
CA PHE A 680 54.51 14.13 -33.43
C PHE A 680 53.43 13.86 -34.50
N GLU A 681 53.37 12.59 -34.94
CA GLU A 681 52.76 12.18 -36.21
C GLU A 681 51.22 12.02 -36.17
N THR A 682 50.60 12.15 -37.35
CA THR A 682 49.18 11.86 -37.61
C THR A 682 48.99 10.56 -38.41
N ASP A 683 47.79 9.99 -38.30
CA ASP A 683 47.23 8.86 -39.07
C ASP A 683 47.91 7.48 -38.96
N THR A 684 47.22 6.59 -38.25
CA THR A 684 47.06 5.17 -38.63
C THR A 684 45.66 4.69 -38.26
N PRO A 685 45.00 3.80 -39.06
CA PRO A 685 43.70 3.25 -38.70
C PRO A 685 43.74 2.50 -37.36
N LEU A 686 42.70 2.67 -36.54
CA LEU A 686 42.65 2.16 -35.17
C LEU A 686 42.36 0.65 -35.15
N GLU A 687 43.39 -0.18 -34.93
CA GLU A 687 43.23 -1.62 -34.68
C GLU A 687 42.52 -1.88 -33.33
N LEU A 688 41.18 -1.88 -33.32
CA LEU A 688 40.35 -2.18 -32.14
C LEU A 688 40.14 -3.69 -31.91
N GLY A 689 40.60 -4.52 -32.86
CA GLY A 689 40.31 -5.96 -32.91
C GLY A 689 38.84 -6.24 -33.27
N GLY A 690 38.42 -7.50 -33.09
CA GLY A 690 37.02 -7.89 -33.25
C GLY A 690 36.13 -7.35 -32.12
N SER A 691 34.86 -7.11 -32.44
CA SER A 691 33.81 -6.76 -31.47
C SER A 691 33.74 -7.80 -30.34
N PRO A 692 33.67 -7.39 -29.06
CA PRO A 692 33.50 -8.32 -27.96
C PRO A 692 32.04 -8.77 -27.78
N TYR A 693 31.06 -8.00 -28.24
CA TYR A 693 29.63 -8.25 -27.97
C TYR A 693 29.11 -9.48 -28.75
N VAL A 694 28.25 -10.28 -28.11
CA VAL A 694 27.74 -11.54 -28.65
C VAL A 694 26.31 -11.36 -29.14
N CYS A 695 26.14 -11.46 -30.46
CA CYS A 695 24.85 -11.33 -31.13
C CYS A 695 24.28 -12.72 -31.47
N GLY A 696 23.04 -13.00 -31.07
CA GLY A 696 22.27 -14.16 -31.51
C GLY A 696 22.61 -15.50 -30.83
N ASP A 697 23.89 -15.76 -30.54
CA ASP A 697 24.33 -16.94 -29.80
C ASP A 697 24.15 -16.81 -28.28
N PRO A 698 23.91 -17.91 -27.54
CA PRO A 698 23.95 -17.89 -26.08
C PRO A 698 25.38 -17.66 -25.57
N VAL A 699 25.57 -16.59 -24.78
CA VAL A 699 26.80 -16.35 -24.02
C VAL A 699 27.14 -17.57 -23.16
N ARG A 700 28.38 -18.04 -23.26
CA ARG A 700 28.92 -19.24 -22.61
C ARG A 700 29.89 -18.88 -21.47
N PRO A 701 30.28 -19.82 -20.58
CA PRO A 701 31.17 -19.54 -19.45
C PRO A 701 32.54 -18.97 -19.84
N GLU A 702 33.04 -19.26 -21.04
CA GLU A 702 34.29 -18.72 -21.57
C GLU A 702 34.19 -17.23 -21.96
N ARG A 703 32.96 -16.68 -22.01
CA ARG A 703 32.65 -15.28 -22.35
C ARG A 703 31.87 -14.59 -21.23
N SER A 704 32.29 -14.83 -19.99
CA SER A 704 31.75 -14.13 -18.80
C SER A 704 32.01 -12.62 -18.82
N ASP A 705 32.93 -12.15 -19.66
CA ASP A 705 33.18 -10.72 -19.93
C ASP A 705 31.99 -9.98 -20.56
N VAL A 706 30.98 -10.70 -21.06
CA VAL A 706 29.70 -10.14 -21.57
C VAL A 706 28.47 -10.75 -20.90
N PHE A 707 28.61 -11.28 -19.67
CA PHE A 707 27.52 -11.89 -18.91
C PHE A 707 27.32 -11.20 -17.55
N PHE A 708 26.33 -10.29 -17.48
CA PHE A 708 26.07 -9.43 -16.32
C PHE A 708 24.60 -9.45 -15.89
N GLY A 709 24.33 -9.13 -14.62
CA GLY A 709 22.98 -8.94 -14.08
C GLY A 709 22.18 -10.22 -13.89
N ARG A 710 22.87 -11.35 -13.72
CA ARG A 710 22.32 -12.72 -13.57
C ARG A 710 22.98 -13.51 -12.43
N GLU A 711 23.97 -12.92 -11.76
CA GLU A 711 24.77 -13.51 -10.68
C GLU A 711 23.88 -13.93 -9.50
N GLU A 712 22.96 -13.06 -9.06
CA GLU A 712 22.05 -13.36 -7.96
C GLU A 712 21.05 -14.46 -8.33
N LEU A 713 20.53 -14.46 -9.56
CA LEU A 713 19.62 -15.48 -10.08
C LEU A 713 20.29 -16.86 -10.13
N ILE A 714 21.55 -16.94 -10.55
CA ILE A 714 22.35 -18.17 -10.50
C ILE A 714 22.51 -18.65 -9.05
N GLU A 715 22.73 -17.74 -8.09
CA GLU A 715 22.81 -18.10 -6.67
C GLU A 715 21.44 -18.46 -6.05
N GLN A 716 20.32 -17.90 -6.55
CA GLN A 716 18.97 -18.37 -6.21
C GLN A 716 18.75 -19.81 -6.70
N ILE A 717 19.11 -20.11 -7.96
CA ILE A 717 19.03 -21.47 -8.54
C ILE A 717 19.89 -22.45 -7.73
N ARG A 718 21.17 -22.12 -7.48
CA ARG A 718 22.10 -22.93 -6.66
C ARG A 718 21.51 -23.24 -5.28
N ARG A 719 20.99 -22.21 -4.58
CA ARG A 719 20.38 -22.38 -3.25
C ARG A 719 19.13 -23.27 -3.28
N GLN A 720 18.32 -23.23 -4.33
CA GLN A 720 17.12 -24.09 -4.43
C GLN A 720 17.48 -25.55 -4.66
N VAL A 721 18.36 -25.84 -5.65
CA VAL A 721 18.82 -27.20 -5.95
C VAL A 721 19.46 -27.84 -4.72
N LEU A 722 20.37 -27.13 -4.04
CA LEU A 722 21.04 -27.61 -2.82
C LEU A 722 20.12 -27.85 -1.62
N LYS A 723 19.02 -27.08 -1.48
CA LYS A 723 18.11 -27.20 -0.33
C LYS A 723 17.07 -28.31 -0.47
N SER A 724 16.72 -28.71 -1.69
CA SER A 724 15.48 -29.43 -1.93
C SER A 724 15.52 -30.54 -2.98
N GLY A 725 16.46 -30.51 -3.92
CA GLY A 725 16.44 -31.39 -5.10
C GLY A 725 15.28 -31.13 -6.08
N ASN A 726 14.39 -30.17 -5.78
CA ASN A 726 13.17 -29.90 -6.53
C ASN A 726 13.41 -29.44 -7.98
N VAL A 727 12.32 -29.35 -8.74
CA VAL A 727 12.30 -28.69 -10.05
C VAL A 727 12.48 -27.18 -9.88
N VAL A 728 13.25 -26.55 -10.78
CA VAL A 728 13.29 -25.10 -10.96
C VAL A 728 12.69 -24.75 -12.30
N LEU A 729 11.74 -23.82 -12.34
CA LEU A 729 11.14 -23.32 -13.58
C LEU A 729 11.64 -21.91 -13.86
N LEU A 730 12.33 -21.75 -14.98
CA LEU A 730 13.01 -20.53 -15.39
C LEU A 730 12.23 -19.85 -16.53
N GLU A 731 11.32 -18.94 -16.16
CA GLU A 731 10.39 -18.27 -17.07
C GLU A 731 10.96 -16.95 -17.59
N GLY A 732 10.80 -16.66 -18.88
CA GLY A 732 11.22 -15.36 -19.43
C GLY A 732 11.01 -15.25 -20.92
N ASN A 733 11.11 -14.03 -21.44
CA ASN A 733 10.95 -13.78 -22.87
C ASN A 733 11.99 -14.53 -23.73
N ARG A 734 11.69 -14.70 -25.02
CA ARG A 734 12.68 -15.16 -26.01
C ARG A 734 13.81 -14.12 -26.06
N ARG A 735 15.06 -14.56 -26.19
CA ARG A 735 16.28 -13.72 -26.11
C ARG A 735 16.61 -13.08 -24.74
N ALA A 736 15.84 -13.31 -23.66
CA ALA A 736 16.12 -12.74 -22.33
C ALA A 736 17.36 -13.31 -21.59
N GLY A 737 18.03 -14.32 -22.16
CA GLY A 737 19.26 -14.93 -21.61
C GLY A 737 19.09 -16.32 -20.97
N LYS A 738 17.92 -16.97 -21.11
CA LYS A 738 17.61 -18.28 -20.49
C LYS A 738 18.71 -19.34 -20.75
N THR A 739 19.00 -19.62 -22.02
CA THR A 739 20.04 -20.55 -22.45
C THR A 739 21.42 -20.21 -21.90
N SER A 740 21.78 -18.91 -21.84
CA SER A 740 23.07 -18.48 -21.28
C SER A 740 23.19 -18.81 -19.79
N ILE A 741 22.12 -18.66 -19.01
CA ILE A 741 22.09 -19.06 -17.60
C ILE A 741 22.27 -20.58 -17.49
N LEU A 742 21.59 -21.38 -18.31
CA LEU A 742 21.80 -22.84 -18.32
C LEU A 742 23.24 -23.21 -18.67
N ARG A 743 23.87 -22.54 -19.65
CA ARG A 743 25.29 -22.77 -20.00
C ARG A 743 26.26 -22.40 -18.87
N HIS A 744 25.93 -21.40 -18.05
CA HIS A 744 26.70 -21.09 -16.83
C HIS A 744 26.47 -22.07 -15.67
N LEU A 745 25.46 -22.94 -15.77
CA LEU A 745 25.16 -24.01 -14.81
C LEU A 745 25.61 -25.42 -15.29
N GLU A 746 26.19 -25.53 -16.48
CA GLU A 746 26.59 -26.80 -17.10
C GLU A 746 27.86 -27.39 -16.48
N GLY A 747 27.91 -28.72 -16.35
CA GLY A 747 29.01 -29.44 -15.70
C GLY A 747 28.92 -29.44 -14.16
N SER A 748 30.00 -29.86 -13.50
CA SER A 748 30.04 -30.12 -12.05
C SER A 748 30.71 -29.04 -11.20
N ARG A 749 31.08 -27.90 -11.80
CA ARG A 749 31.71 -26.77 -11.10
C ARG A 749 30.71 -25.74 -10.57
N SER A 750 29.55 -25.60 -11.23
CA SER A 750 28.61 -24.51 -10.95
C SER A 750 27.74 -24.76 -9.72
N ILE A 751 27.37 -26.01 -9.44
CA ILE A 751 26.61 -26.38 -8.23
C ILE A 751 27.34 -27.55 -7.54
N PRO A 752 27.91 -27.36 -6.34
CA PRO A 752 28.63 -28.42 -5.63
C PRO A 752 27.78 -29.66 -5.39
N GLY A 753 28.30 -30.85 -5.70
CA GLY A 753 27.58 -32.12 -5.56
C GLY A 753 26.58 -32.44 -6.68
N TRP A 754 26.49 -31.61 -7.73
CA TRP A 754 25.57 -31.83 -8.86
C TRP A 754 26.29 -31.70 -10.21
N LEU A 755 25.93 -32.57 -11.15
CA LEU A 755 26.35 -32.50 -12.55
C LEU A 755 25.22 -31.83 -13.37
N GLY A 756 25.43 -30.58 -13.79
CA GLY A 756 24.52 -29.86 -14.67
C GLY A 756 24.56 -30.42 -16.09
N VAL A 757 23.42 -30.95 -16.57
CA VAL A 757 23.28 -31.58 -17.89
C VAL A 757 22.37 -30.72 -18.75
N TYR A 758 22.95 -29.99 -19.71
CA TYR A 758 22.18 -29.24 -20.70
C TYR A 758 21.58 -30.19 -21.76
N CYS A 759 20.27 -30.09 -21.98
CA CYS A 759 19.53 -30.78 -23.04
C CYS A 759 18.63 -29.76 -23.75
N SER A 760 18.71 -29.65 -25.07
CA SER A 760 17.86 -28.75 -25.86
C SER A 760 16.96 -29.53 -26.79
N LEU A 761 15.66 -29.32 -26.64
CA LEU A 761 14.64 -30.03 -27.41
C LEU A 761 14.50 -29.50 -28.84
N GLN A 762 15.27 -28.47 -29.22
CA GLN A 762 15.51 -28.13 -30.63
C GLN A 762 16.35 -29.17 -31.38
N GLY A 763 17.19 -29.94 -30.67
CA GLY A 763 18.15 -30.87 -31.27
C GLY A 763 17.64 -32.30 -31.50
N ALA A 764 16.38 -32.57 -31.13
CA ALA A 764 15.73 -33.86 -31.32
C ALA A 764 15.16 -34.00 -32.75
N GLU A 765 14.97 -35.24 -33.20
CA GLU A 765 14.34 -35.52 -34.50
C GLU A 765 12.81 -35.25 -34.40
N GLY A 766 12.34 -34.23 -35.11
CA GLY A 766 10.93 -33.85 -35.16
C GLY A 766 10.06 -34.83 -35.95
N SER A 767 8.75 -34.81 -35.71
CA SER A 767 7.82 -35.67 -36.45
C SER A 767 7.68 -35.27 -37.92
N GLN A 768 7.40 -36.26 -38.78
CA GLN A 768 6.92 -36.02 -40.15
C GLN A 768 5.40 -35.82 -40.23
N GLU A 769 4.68 -36.07 -39.13
CA GLU A 769 3.21 -36.07 -39.06
C GLU A 769 2.64 -34.74 -38.52
N GLY A 770 3.46 -33.89 -37.90
CA GLY A 770 3.04 -32.61 -37.32
C GLY A 770 4.15 -31.88 -36.56
N VAL A 771 3.86 -30.67 -36.08
CA VAL A 771 4.82 -29.85 -35.31
C VAL A 771 4.94 -30.38 -33.88
N GLY A 772 6.07 -31.00 -33.57
CA GLY A 772 6.36 -31.52 -32.24
C GLY A 772 7.53 -32.51 -32.23
N VAL A 773 7.94 -32.91 -31.02
CA VAL A 773 8.97 -33.94 -30.80
C VAL A 773 8.29 -35.24 -30.35
N PRO A 774 8.40 -36.36 -31.10
CA PRO A 774 7.80 -37.63 -30.71
C PRO A 774 8.26 -38.08 -29.31
N THR A 775 7.35 -38.67 -28.53
CA THR A 775 7.58 -39.06 -27.12
C THR A 775 8.90 -39.80 -26.88
N ALA A 776 9.27 -40.74 -27.76
CA ALA A 776 10.52 -41.48 -27.63
C ALA A 776 11.76 -40.63 -27.96
N GLU A 777 11.68 -39.70 -28.90
CA GLU A 777 12.80 -38.79 -29.22
C GLU A 777 13.09 -37.80 -28.08
N VAL A 778 12.09 -37.42 -27.30
CA VAL A 778 12.30 -36.65 -26.05
C VAL A 778 13.21 -37.44 -25.09
N PHE A 779 12.86 -38.69 -24.77
CA PHE A 779 13.65 -39.52 -23.86
C PHE A 779 15.01 -39.92 -24.45
N ARG A 780 15.10 -40.15 -25.76
CA ARG A 780 16.37 -40.41 -26.47
C ARG A 780 17.32 -39.22 -26.44
N GLU A 781 16.83 -37.98 -26.62
CA GLU A 781 17.68 -36.79 -26.57
C GLU A 781 18.15 -36.49 -25.14
N VAL A 782 17.29 -36.71 -24.14
CA VAL A 782 17.67 -36.62 -22.72
C VAL A 782 18.73 -37.68 -22.39
N ALA A 783 18.53 -38.95 -22.75
CA ALA A 783 19.50 -40.02 -22.54
C ALA A 783 20.86 -39.73 -23.21
N LYS A 784 20.83 -39.26 -24.46
CA LYS A 784 22.00 -38.83 -25.24
C LYS A 784 22.74 -37.66 -24.57
N SER A 785 22.01 -36.73 -23.96
CA SER A 785 22.59 -35.59 -23.23
C SER A 785 23.21 -36.02 -21.90
N LEU A 786 22.50 -36.86 -21.13
CA LEU A 786 22.98 -37.48 -19.89
C LEU A 786 24.28 -38.28 -20.12
N ALA A 787 24.28 -39.21 -21.07
CA ALA A 787 25.46 -40.00 -21.44
C ALA A 787 26.67 -39.11 -21.80
N ARG A 788 26.44 -38.04 -22.59
CA ARG A 788 27.50 -37.10 -22.97
C ARG A 788 28.08 -36.34 -21.77
N ALA A 789 27.26 -35.96 -20.80
CA ALA A 789 27.72 -35.25 -19.61
C ALA A 789 28.52 -36.15 -18.67
N VAL A 790 28.07 -37.40 -18.44
CA VAL A 790 28.78 -38.38 -17.60
C VAL A 790 30.13 -38.78 -18.24
N HIS A 791 30.14 -39.00 -19.55
CA HIS A 791 31.38 -39.27 -20.31
C HIS A 791 32.32 -38.06 -20.33
N GLY A 792 31.76 -36.85 -20.49
CA GLY A 792 32.51 -35.58 -20.45
C GLY A 792 33.12 -35.26 -19.08
N TYR A 793 32.52 -35.75 -17.99
CA TYR A 793 33.10 -35.69 -16.65
C TYR A 793 34.20 -36.76 -16.42
N GLY A 794 34.37 -37.70 -17.36
CA GLY A 794 35.45 -38.71 -17.32
C GLY A 794 35.11 -39.98 -16.56
N LEU A 795 33.82 -40.32 -16.43
CA LEU A 795 33.37 -41.57 -15.83
C LEU A 795 33.12 -42.67 -16.86
N GLU A 796 33.21 -43.92 -16.41
CA GLU A 796 32.73 -45.06 -17.18
C GLU A 796 31.21 -44.93 -17.37
N THR A 797 30.79 -44.86 -18.64
CA THR A 797 29.46 -44.38 -19.01
C THR A 797 28.65 -45.52 -19.62
N PRO A 798 27.68 -46.09 -18.91
CA PRO A 798 26.72 -47.02 -19.51
C PRO A 798 25.84 -46.29 -20.54
N LEU A 799 25.43 -47.01 -21.58
CA LEU A 799 24.52 -46.56 -22.63
C LEU A 799 23.23 -47.40 -22.64
N PRO A 800 22.11 -46.89 -23.20
CA PRO A 800 20.81 -47.59 -23.13
C PRO A 800 20.75 -48.96 -23.80
N ASP A 801 21.67 -49.28 -24.72
CA ASP A 801 21.76 -50.60 -25.38
C ASP A 801 22.59 -51.63 -24.59
N GLY A 802 22.97 -51.31 -23.34
CA GLY A 802 23.81 -52.16 -22.49
C GLY A 802 25.30 -52.11 -22.83
N SER A 803 25.72 -51.33 -23.83
CA SER A 803 27.13 -51.05 -24.07
C SER A 803 27.69 -50.01 -23.09
N VAL A 804 29.01 -49.98 -22.91
CA VAL A 804 29.69 -49.10 -21.95
C VAL A 804 30.84 -48.36 -22.63
N LEU A 805 30.94 -47.05 -22.42
CA LEU A 805 32.06 -46.22 -22.87
C LEU A 805 33.08 -46.05 -21.76
N SER A 806 34.31 -46.47 -22.01
CA SER A 806 35.44 -46.24 -21.11
C SER A 806 35.85 -44.75 -21.10
N PRO A 807 36.31 -44.21 -19.96
CA PRO A 807 36.77 -42.83 -19.84
C PRO A 807 37.77 -42.40 -20.91
N GLY A 808 37.63 -41.17 -21.42
CA GLY A 808 38.55 -40.58 -22.40
C GLY A 808 38.47 -41.16 -23.82
N SER A 809 37.63 -42.17 -24.07
CA SER A 809 37.31 -42.63 -25.44
C SER A 809 36.53 -41.57 -26.23
N ARG A 810 36.44 -41.71 -27.56
CA ARG A 810 35.65 -40.78 -28.39
C ARG A 810 34.15 -41.07 -28.19
N PRO A 811 33.29 -40.06 -27.93
CA PRO A 811 31.85 -40.23 -27.67
C PRO A 811 31.06 -40.49 -28.97
N LEU A 812 31.43 -41.54 -29.69
CA LEU A 812 30.77 -42.06 -30.88
C LEU A 812 29.74 -43.13 -30.49
N GLY A 813 28.76 -43.39 -31.35
CA GLY A 813 27.76 -44.44 -31.12
C GLY A 813 26.63 -44.09 -30.16
N ILE A 814 26.80 -43.16 -29.21
CA ILE A 814 25.79 -42.79 -28.17
C ILE A 814 24.37 -42.66 -28.75
N ALA A 815 24.17 -41.86 -29.81
CA ALA A 815 22.84 -41.68 -30.39
C ALA A 815 22.24 -42.98 -31.00
N LYS A 816 23.08 -43.87 -31.52
CA LYS A 816 22.67 -45.20 -32.00
C LYS A 816 22.24 -46.09 -30.83
N ALA A 817 23.01 -46.08 -29.73
CA ALA A 817 22.67 -46.80 -28.51
C ALA A 817 21.35 -46.31 -27.89
N CYS A 818 21.13 -45.00 -27.83
CA CYS A 818 19.86 -44.43 -27.35
C CYS A 818 18.66 -44.86 -28.22
N ARG A 819 18.78 -44.86 -29.55
CA ARG A 819 17.71 -45.36 -30.44
C ARG A 819 17.50 -46.88 -30.37
N ALA A 820 18.51 -47.65 -29.97
CA ALA A 820 18.44 -49.10 -29.87
C ALA A 820 17.90 -49.59 -28.51
N GLY A 821 18.26 -48.89 -27.43
CA GLY A 821 17.85 -49.22 -26.05
C GLY A 821 16.52 -48.60 -25.60
N ILE A 822 16.12 -47.45 -26.15
CA ILE A 822 14.83 -46.80 -25.84
C ILE A 822 13.88 -47.03 -27.01
N GLY A 823 12.83 -47.83 -26.80
CA GLY A 823 11.82 -48.20 -27.78
C GLY A 823 10.83 -47.07 -28.11
N GLN A 824 9.88 -47.34 -29.00
CA GLN A 824 8.76 -46.41 -29.28
C GLN A 824 7.59 -46.61 -28.31
N GLU A 825 7.25 -47.87 -28.00
CA GLU A 825 6.06 -48.22 -27.21
C GLU A 825 6.22 -48.01 -25.71
N ALA A 826 7.41 -48.28 -25.16
CA ALA A 826 7.70 -48.30 -23.73
C ALA A 826 8.70 -47.22 -23.27
N ALA A 827 8.93 -46.19 -24.09
CA ALA A 827 10.09 -45.28 -24.02
C ALA A 827 10.46 -44.73 -22.63
N PHE A 828 9.48 -44.49 -21.75
CA PHE A 828 9.75 -44.04 -20.38
C PHE A 828 10.26 -45.15 -19.44
N SER A 829 9.82 -46.41 -19.59
CA SER A 829 10.35 -47.53 -18.78
C SER A 829 11.81 -47.78 -19.13
N ASP A 830 12.10 -47.89 -20.43
CA ASP A 830 13.44 -48.07 -20.97
C ASP A 830 14.38 -46.93 -20.51
N PHE A 831 13.89 -45.70 -20.53
CA PHE A 831 14.62 -44.53 -20.05
C PHE A 831 14.83 -44.52 -18.53
N ARG A 832 13.84 -44.95 -17.74
CA ARG A 832 13.96 -45.06 -16.27
C ARG A 832 15.02 -46.09 -15.89
N GLU A 833 14.98 -47.27 -16.51
CA GLU A 833 15.97 -48.34 -16.29
C GLU A 833 17.38 -47.87 -16.69
N TYR A 834 17.50 -47.11 -17.78
CA TYR A 834 18.76 -46.45 -18.14
C TYR A 834 19.23 -45.42 -17.08
N VAL A 835 18.35 -44.58 -16.55
CA VAL A 835 18.68 -43.59 -15.51
C VAL A 835 19.14 -44.27 -14.22
N GLU A 836 18.55 -45.40 -13.82
CA GLU A 836 18.98 -46.15 -12.63
C GLU A 836 20.42 -46.64 -12.75
N VAL A 837 20.79 -47.25 -13.89
CA VAL A 837 22.16 -47.73 -14.16
C VAL A 837 23.15 -46.55 -14.30
N LEU A 838 22.75 -45.44 -14.93
CA LEU A 838 23.60 -44.26 -15.09
C LEU A 838 23.89 -43.54 -13.75
N LEU A 839 23.00 -43.63 -12.78
CA LEU A 839 23.20 -43.04 -11.45
C LEU A 839 24.23 -43.80 -10.59
N GLU A 840 24.60 -45.04 -10.91
CA GLU A 840 25.56 -45.81 -10.11
C GLU A 840 26.98 -45.20 -10.12
N PRO A 841 27.64 -44.93 -11.27
CA PRO A 841 28.95 -44.27 -11.30
C PRO A 841 28.95 -42.86 -10.68
N LEU A 842 27.81 -42.16 -10.68
CA LEU A 842 27.66 -40.82 -10.10
C LEU A 842 27.55 -40.86 -8.57
N ARG A 843 26.84 -41.85 -8.01
CA ARG A 843 26.77 -42.08 -6.56
C ARG A 843 28.15 -42.33 -5.95
N GLU A 844 29.02 -43.09 -6.63
CA GLU A 844 30.41 -43.27 -6.18
C GLU A 844 31.20 -41.97 -6.04
N LYS A 845 30.85 -40.93 -6.82
CA LYS A 845 31.50 -39.61 -6.75
C LYS A 845 30.70 -38.61 -5.90
N SER A 846 29.64 -39.06 -5.22
CA SER A 846 28.70 -38.21 -4.49
C SER A 846 28.12 -37.07 -5.35
N LEU A 847 27.76 -37.40 -6.60
CA LEU A 847 27.13 -36.48 -7.55
C LEU A 847 25.66 -36.85 -7.81
N GLY A 848 24.80 -35.84 -7.77
CA GLY A 848 23.47 -35.87 -8.38
C GLY A 848 23.49 -35.37 -9.84
N VAL A 849 22.38 -35.56 -10.54
CA VAL A 849 22.12 -35.09 -11.92
C VAL A 849 21.16 -33.90 -11.86
N LEU A 850 21.54 -32.78 -12.47
CA LEU A 850 20.66 -31.63 -12.66
C LEU A 850 20.32 -31.49 -14.15
N LEU A 851 19.17 -32.03 -14.56
CA LEU A 851 18.72 -32.04 -15.95
C LEU A 851 18.13 -30.69 -16.35
N MET A 852 18.81 -29.97 -17.23
CA MET A 852 18.39 -28.65 -17.70
C MET A 852 17.75 -28.76 -19.09
N LEU A 853 16.42 -28.70 -19.15
CA LEU A 853 15.64 -28.73 -20.40
C LEU A 853 15.43 -27.31 -20.96
N ASP A 854 16.12 -27.02 -22.06
CA ASP A 854 15.94 -25.78 -22.82
C ASP A 854 14.82 -25.90 -23.86
N GLU A 855 14.00 -24.86 -23.97
CA GLU A 855 12.76 -24.77 -24.75
C GLU A 855 11.73 -25.87 -24.44
N PHE A 856 11.25 -25.94 -23.18
CA PHE A 856 10.13 -26.82 -22.80
C PHE A 856 8.84 -26.51 -23.59
N ASP A 857 8.69 -25.26 -24.07
CA ASP A 857 7.67 -24.81 -25.02
C ASP A 857 7.41 -25.80 -26.17
N LYS A 858 8.46 -26.45 -26.70
CA LYS A 858 8.32 -27.43 -27.81
C LYS A 858 7.65 -28.75 -27.43
N LEU A 859 7.69 -29.14 -26.16
CA LEU A 859 6.89 -30.27 -25.67
C LEU A 859 5.43 -29.90 -25.63
N GLN A 860 5.10 -28.65 -25.24
CA GLN A 860 3.72 -28.19 -25.24
C GLN A 860 3.16 -28.10 -26.66
N GLU A 861 3.90 -27.53 -27.63
CA GLU A 861 3.51 -27.56 -29.06
C GLU A 861 3.25 -29.00 -29.54
N GLY A 862 4.12 -29.94 -29.16
CA GLY A 862 3.96 -31.35 -29.52
C GLY A 862 2.79 -32.06 -28.81
N ILE A 863 2.47 -31.72 -27.56
CA ILE A 863 1.30 -32.23 -26.84
C ILE A 863 0.01 -31.68 -27.47
N ASP A 864 -0.03 -30.38 -27.77
CA ASP A 864 -1.19 -29.71 -28.36
C ASP A 864 -1.49 -30.19 -29.78
N ASN A 865 -0.46 -30.63 -30.53
CA ASN A 865 -0.60 -31.28 -31.83
C ASN A 865 -0.71 -32.82 -31.76
N GLY A 866 -0.76 -33.44 -30.57
CA GLY A 866 -0.90 -34.89 -30.40
C GLY A 866 0.34 -35.74 -30.76
N ILE A 867 1.48 -35.12 -31.04
CA ILE A 867 2.76 -35.75 -31.40
C ILE A 867 3.52 -36.24 -30.14
N THR A 868 3.36 -35.53 -29.02
CA THR A 868 4.03 -35.81 -27.75
C THR A 868 3.00 -36.25 -26.71
N SER A 869 3.29 -37.30 -25.93
CA SER A 869 2.39 -37.77 -24.89
C SER A 869 2.23 -36.72 -23.77
N PRO A 870 1.00 -36.40 -23.32
CA PRO A 870 0.76 -35.50 -22.18
C PRO A 870 1.29 -36.04 -20.84
N GLN A 871 1.74 -37.30 -20.79
CA GLN A 871 2.41 -37.88 -19.61
C GLN A 871 3.90 -37.49 -19.50
N VAL A 872 4.52 -36.87 -20.51
CA VAL A 872 5.95 -36.49 -20.43
C VAL A 872 6.28 -35.58 -19.23
N PRO A 873 5.47 -34.55 -18.89
CA PRO A 873 5.64 -33.78 -17.64
C PRO A 873 5.55 -34.64 -16.37
N GLU A 874 4.58 -35.56 -16.28
CA GLU A 874 4.40 -36.46 -15.13
C GLU A 874 5.56 -37.45 -14.99
N ASN A 875 6.09 -37.94 -16.11
CA ASN A 875 7.24 -38.82 -16.17
C ASN A 875 8.52 -38.11 -15.69
N ILE A 876 8.73 -36.84 -16.07
CA ILE A 876 9.84 -36.02 -15.53
C ILE A 876 9.64 -35.75 -14.03
N ARG A 877 8.40 -35.44 -13.61
CA ARG A 877 8.04 -35.26 -12.20
C ARG A 877 8.37 -36.50 -11.36
N PHE A 878 8.03 -37.69 -11.84
CA PHE A 878 8.33 -38.97 -11.19
C PHE A 878 9.84 -39.13 -10.92
N LEU A 879 10.70 -38.91 -11.93
CA LEU A 879 12.15 -39.09 -11.77
C LEU A 879 12.73 -38.21 -10.65
N VAL A 880 12.31 -36.94 -10.58
CA VAL A 880 12.75 -36.00 -9.53
C VAL A 880 12.23 -36.38 -8.15
N GLN A 881 11.03 -36.97 -8.05
CA GLN A 881 10.49 -37.45 -6.76
C GLN A 881 11.07 -38.80 -6.31
N THR A 882 11.44 -39.68 -7.25
CA THR A 882 11.88 -41.06 -6.96
C THR A 882 13.38 -41.18 -6.71
N TYR A 883 14.21 -40.34 -7.34
CA TYR A 883 15.68 -40.41 -7.20
C TYR A 883 16.22 -39.15 -6.50
N PRO A 884 16.63 -39.22 -5.21
CA PRO A 884 17.11 -38.04 -4.46
C PRO A 884 18.36 -37.35 -5.03
N GLY A 885 19.07 -38.02 -5.94
CA GLY A 885 20.18 -37.46 -6.72
C GLY A 885 19.76 -37.00 -8.12
N PHE A 886 18.50 -36.66 -8.36
CA PHE A 886 17.98 -36.21 -9.65
C PHE A 886 17.10 -34.97 -9.47
N SER A 887 17.46 -33.88 -10.13
CA SER A 887 16.79 -32.58 -10.09
C SER A 887 16.67 -32.05 -11.52
N ALA A 888 15.81 -31.06 -11.76
CA ALA A 888 15.61 -30.50 -13.09
C ALA A 888 15.48 -28.98 -13.10
N ILE A 889 16.04 -28.33 -14.13
CA ILE A 889 15.67 -26.97 -14.51
C ILE A 889 14.87 -27.05 -15.82
N LEU A 890 13.68 -26.47 -15.84
CA LEU A 890 12.85 -26.35 -17.03
C LEU A 890 12.82 -24.89 -17.45
N THR A 891 12.93 -24.59 -18.74
CA THR A 891 12.78 -23.21 -19.24
C THR A 891 11.51 -23.04 -20.04
N GLY A 892 10.85 -21.90 -19.87
CA GLY A 892 9.60 -21.58 -20.59
C GLY A 892 9.55 -20.14 -21.10
N SER A 893 8.74 -19.87 -22.12
CA SER A 893 8.26 -18.50 -22.38
C SER A 893 7.04 -18.18 -21.52
N ARG A 894 6.93 -16.92 -21.04
CA ARG A 894 5.83 -16.48 -20.15
C ARG A 894 4.43 -16.63 -20.79
N ARG A 895 4.35 -16.81 -22.10
CA ARG A 895 3.10 -16.91 -22.89
C ARG A 895 2.30 -18.15 -22.58
N LEU A 896 3.00 -19.26 -22.31
CA LEU A 896 2.36 -20.55 -22.04
C LEU A 896 1.67 -20.58 -20.66
N LYS A 897 1.92 -19.56 -19.81
CA LYS A 897 1.19 -19.33 -18.56
C LYS A 897 -0.33 -19.21 -18.76
N ARG A 898 -0.81 -18.72 -19.91
CA ARG A 898 -2.25 -18.66 -20.25
C ARG A 898 -2.74 -19.86 -21.08
N LEU A 899 -1.85 -20.64 -21.70
CA LEU A 899 -2.20 -21.82 -22.50
C LEU A 899 -2.10 -23.09 -21.64
N ARG A 900 -3.23 -23.46 -21.03
CA ARG A 900 -3.45 -24.67 -20.21
C ARG A 900 -2.48 -24.82 -19.03
N GLU A 901 -2.89 -24.29 -17.89
CA GLU A 901 -2.24 -24.56 -16.59
C GLU A 901 -2.18 -26.06 -16.26
N GLU A 902 -3.03 -26.90 -16.87
CA GLU A 902 -3.14 -28.35 -16.63
C GLU A 902 -1.80 -29.09 -16.77
N TYR A 903 -1.09 -28.97 -17.90
CA TYR A 903 0.19 -29.65 -18.12
C TYR A 903 1.30 -29.13 -17.21
N TRP A 904 1.27 -27.83 -16.91
CA TRP A 904 2.22 -27.22 -15.99
C TRP A 904 1.90 -27.56 -14.52
N SER A 905 0.63 -27.83 -14.17
CA SER A 905 0.22 -28.22 -12.80
C SER A 905 0.85 -29.54 -12.35
N ALA A 906 1.11 -30.45 -13.30
CA ALA A 906 1.87 -31.68 -13.09
C ALA A 906 3.31 -31.42 -12.58
N LEU A 907 3.85 -30.21 -12.75
CA LEU A 907 5.19 -29.81 -12.30
C LEU A 907 5.16 -28.69 -11.24
N PHE A 908 4.17 -27.78 -11.27
CA PHE A 908 4.06 -26.64 -10.35
C PHE A 908 3.96 -27.07 -8.87
N GLY A 909 3.36 -28.23 -8.57
CA GLY A 909 3.25 -28.75 -7.20
C GLY A 909 4.58 -29.14 -6.52
N LEU A 910 5.72 -28.98 -7.19
CA LEU A 910 7.07 -29.24 -6.67
C LEU A 910 8.06 -28.09 -6.93
N GLY A 911 7.75 -27.14 -7.82
CA GLY A 911 8.76 -26.32 -8.50
C GLY A 911 8.86 -24.88 -8.00
N THR A 912 10.10 -24.38 -7.84
CA THR A 912 10.31 -22.92 -7.65
C THR A 912 10.30 -22.23 -9.01
N ARG A 913 9.40 -21.26 -9.22
CA ARG A 913 9.39 -20.40 -10.42
C ARG A 913 10.35 -19.23 -10.22
N LEU A 914 11.18 -18.93 -11.22
CA LEU A 914 12.13 -17.82 -11.25
C LEU A 914 11.99 -17.06 -12.57
N GLY A 915 11.69 -15.77 -12.49
CA GLY A 915 11.49 -14.90 -13.65
C GLY A 915 12.79 -14.26 -14.14
N ILE A 916 12.99 -14.21 -15.46
CA ILE A 916 14.03 -13.43 -16.13
C ILE A 916 13.38 -12.26 -16.86
N SER A 917 13.78 -11.05 -16.49
CA SER A 917 13.41 -9.75 -17.09
C SER A 917 14.60 -9.14 -17.87
N SER A 918 14.53 -7.86 -18.23
CA SER A 918 15.68 -7.08 -18.74
C SER A 918 16.83 -6.98 -17.71
N LEU A 919 17.90 -6.27 -18.06
CA LEU A 919 18.99 -5.93 -17.14
C LEU A 919 18.62 -4.68 -16.33
N SER A 920 19.01 -4.62 -15.06
CA SER A 920 19.01 -3.37 -14.30
C SER A 920 19.97 -2.36 -14.96
N ARG A 921 19.72 -1.05 -14.82
CA ARG A 921 20.63 -0.01 -15.40
C ARG A 921 22.08 -0.24 -14.99
N GLY A 922 22.34 -0.64 -13.75
CA GLY A 922 23.69 -1.00 -13.29
C GLY A 922 24.33 -2.12 -14.11
N ALA A 923 23.65 -3.26 -14.29
CA ALA A 923 24.16 -4.36 -15.11
C ALA A 923 24.26 -4.00 -16.60
N ALA A 924 23.34 -3.18 -17.11
CA ALA A 924 23.35 -2.69 -18.48
C ALA A 924 24.56 -1.76 -18.76
N ARG A 925 24.86 -0.81 -17.85
CA ARG A 925 26.07 0.05 -17.93
C ARG A 925 27.37 -0.76 -17.96
N ARG A 926 27.46 -1.80 -17.12
CA ARG A 926 28.59 -2.74 -17.10
C ARG A 926 28.70 -3.47 -18.44
N LEU A 927 27.59 -4.00 -18.96
CA LEU A 927 27.55 -4.66 -20.28
C LEU A 927 27.93 -3.74 -21.43
N VAL A 928 27.59 -2.44 -21.38
CA VAL A 928 28.00 -1.47 -22.40
C VAL A 928 29.51 -1.21 -22.34
N THR A 929 30.08 -1.01 -21.13
CA THR A 929 31.40 -0.39 -20.97
C THR A 929 32.55 -1.36 -20.63
N GLU A 930 32.35 -2.39 -19.81
CA GLU A 930 33.41 -3.34 -19.41
C GLU A 930 34.03 -4.12 -20.60
N PRO A 931 33.26 -4.65 -21.58
CA PRO A 931 33.84 -5.47 -22.66
C PRO A 931 34.79 -4.71 -23.60
N VAL A 932 34.70 -3.38 -23.64
CA VAL A 932 35.46 -2.49 -24.51
C VAL A 932 36.36 -1.52 -23.76
N GLN A 933 36.53 -1.71 -22.45
CA GLN A 933 37.33 -0.83 -21.60
C GLN A 933 38.75 -0.65 -22.17
N GLY A 934 39.16 0.60 -22.37
CA GLY A 934 40.46 0.95 -22.98
C GLY A 934 40.53 0.82 -24.51
N ARG A 935 39.47 0.35 -25.20
CA ARG A 935 39.38 0.33 -26.67
C ARG A 935 38.61 1.53 -27.22
N ILE A 936 37.41 1.76 -26.66
CA ILE A 936 36.50 2.88 -26.96
C ILE A 936 35.96 3.46 -25.64
N SER A 937 35.49 4.71 -25.67
CA SER A 937 34.86 5.39 -24.53
C SER A 937 33.44 5.84 -24.89
N TYR A 938 32.50 5.70 -23.96
CA TYR A 938 31.15 6.27 -24.11
C TYR A 938 31.08 7.59 -23.35
N SER A 939 30.40 8.59 -23.92
CA SER A 939 29.83 9.68 -23.11
C SER A 939 28.69 9.12 -22.23
N SER A 940 28.47 9.72 -21.05
CA SER A 940 27.43 9.27 -20.12
C SER A 940 26.05 9.23 -20.77
N GLU A 941 25.74 10.22 -21.61
CA GLU A 941 24.46 10.36 -22.30
C GLU A 941 24.30 9.31 -23.41
N ALA A 942 25.36 9.03 -24.19
CA ALA A 942 25.34 7.95 -25.18
C ALA A 942 25.18 6.57 -24.52
N MET A 943 25.79 6.36 -23.35
CA MET A 943 25.62 5.13 -22.57
C MET A 943 24.17 4.96 -22.10
N GLU A 944 23.57 5.97 -21.46
CA GLU A 944 22.16 5.89 -21.06
C GLU A 944 21.24 5.74 -22.28
N ARG A 945 21.48 6.48 -23.36
CA ARG A 945 20.71 6.39 -24.62
C ARG A 945 20.71 4.97 -25.19
N ALA A 946 21.84 4.27 -25.19
CA ALA A 946 21.92 2.89 -25.65
C ALA A 946 21.11 1.92 -24.77
N ILE A 947 21.06 2.16 -23.47
CA ILE A 947 20.26 1.38 -22.50
C ILE A 947 18.76 1.68 -22.67
N ASP A 948 18.39 2.95 -22.83
CA ASP A 948 17.02 3.43 -22.98
C ASP A 948 16.39 2.95 -24.29
N LEU A 949 17.08 3.10 -25.43
CA LEU A 949 16.64 2.59 -26.74
C LEU A 949 16.31 1.09 -26.74
N THR A 950 17.02 0.32 -25.91
CA THR A 950 16.94 -1.15 -25.85
C THR A 950 16.18 -1.68 -24.64
N ALA A 951 15.64 -0.78 -23.79
CA ALA A 951 14.99 -1.11 -22.52
C ALA A 951 15.83 -2.03 -21.59
N GLY A 952 17.17 -1.95 -21.70
CA GLY A 952 18.09 -2.86 -21.02
C GLY A 952 17.94 -4.34 -21.42
N GLN A 953 17.27 -4.69 -22.52
CA GLN A 953 17.13 -6.08 -22.96
C GLN A 953 18.50 -6.62 -23.43
N PRO A 954 19.02 -7.74 -22.85
CA PRO A 954 20.40 -8.16 -23.09
C PRO A 954 20.77 -8.33 -24.57
N TYR A 955 19.87 -8.93 -25.36
CA TYR A 955 20.10 -9.19 -26.78
C TYR A 955 20.09 -7.92 -27.63
N LEU A 956 19.08 -7.05 -27.47
CA LEU A 956 19.03 -5.77 -28.20
C LEU A 956 20.21 -4.87 -27.83
N LEU A 957 20.60 -4.85 -26.55
CA LEU A 957 21.74 -4.07 -26.07
C LEU A 957 23.07 -4.59 -26.65
N GLN A 958 23.33 -5.91 -26.67
CA GLN A 958 24.54 -6.44 -27.33
C GLN A 958 24.53 -6.22 -28.84
N CYS A 959 23.38 -6.31 -29.52
CA CYS A 959 23.30 -6.00 -30.95
C CYS A 959 23.53 -4.51 -31.26
N LEU A 960 23.00 -3.60 -30.44
CA LEU A 960 23.25 -2.16 -30.59
C LEU A 960 24.72 -1.82 -30.32
N CYS A 961 25.29 -2.33 -29.22
CA CYS A 961 26.70 -2.16 -28.90
C CYS A 961 27.63 -2.75 -29.96
N ASN A 962 27.26 -3.87 -30.61
CA ASN A 962 28.02 -4.40 -31.74
C ASN A 962 28.01 -3.44 -32.94
N ARG A 963 26.84 -2.89 -33.30
CA ARG A 963 26.74 -1.90 -34.40
C ARG A 963 27.49 -0.59 -34.09
N ILE A 964 27.46 -0.15 -32.83
CA ILE A 964 28.29 0.98 -32.35
C ILE A 964 29.78 0.66 -32.51
N PHE A 965 30.23 -0.53 -32.10
CA PHE A 965 31.62 -0.97 -32.25
C PHE A 965 32.04 -1.03 -33.73
N ASP A 966 31.23 -1.65 -34.59
CA ASP A 966 31.48 -1.73 -36.04
C ASP A 966 31.53 -0.35 -36.71
N ARG A 967 30.78 0.63 -36.19
CA ARG A 967 30.78 2.03 -36.65
C ARG A 967 32.04 2.78 -36.20
N ILE A 968 32.42 2.64 -34.93
CA ILE A 968 33.64 3.23 -34.36
C ILE A 968 34.90 2.63 -35.03
N ALA A 969 34.93 1.33 -35.31
CA ALA A 969 36.03 0.66 -36.00
C ALA A 969 36.22 1.10 -37.47
N ARG A 970 35.29 1.89 -38.03
CA ARG A 970 35.39 2.52 -39.36
C ARG A 970 35.66 4.04 -39.29
N GLY A 971 35.71 4.61 -38.09
CA GLY A 971 35.90 6.04 -37.86
C GLY A 971 37.25 6.38 -37.21
N ALA A 972 37.57 7.67 -37.16
CA ALA A 972 38.79 8.17 -36.53
C ALA A 972 38.66 8.42 -35.01
N SER A 973 37.44 8.53 -34.48
CA SER A 973 37.18 8.79 -33.05
C SER A 973 36.99 7.49 -32.27
N ARG A 974 37.62 7.40 -31.09
CA ARG A 974 37.38 6.32 -30.10
C ARG A 974 36.22 6.62 -29.16
N THR A 975 35.53 7.76 -29.31
CA THR A 975 34.46 8.21 -28.39
C THR A 975 33.08 8.10 -29.03
N VAL A 976 32.15 7.48 -28.30
CA VAL A 976 30.74 7.30 -28.68
C VAL A 976 29.90 8.48 -28.17
N THR A 977 29.31 9.22 -29.12
CA THR A 977 28.31 10.29 -28.90
C THR A 977 26.89 9.75 -29.12
N ILE A 978 25.88 10.56 -28.78
CA ILE A 978 24.46 10.23 -28.97
C ILE A 978 24.16 9.90 -30.44
N ASP A 979 24.70 10.66 -31.40
CA ASP A 979 24.46 10.44 -32.84
C ASP A 979 24.94 9.08 -33.34
N ILE A 980 26.07 8.60 -32.79
CA ILE A 980 26.65 7.30 -33.12
C ILE A 980 25.72 6.18 -32.62
N VAL A 981 25.10 6.36 -31.46
CA VAL A 981 24.11 5.43 -30.89
C VAL A 981 22.81 5.45 -31.68
N ASP A 982 22.25 6.63 -31.96
CA ASP A 982 20.98 6.76 -32.68
C ASP A 982 21.08 6.29 -34.14
N ALA A 983 22.22 6.53 -34.81
CA ALA A 983 22.45 6.03 -36.15
C ALA A 983 22.67 4.50 -36.18
N ALA A 984 23.37 3.94 -35.20
CA ALA A 984 23.48 2.48 -35.03
C ALA A 984 22.11 1.84 -34.67
N GLY A 985 21.25 2.54 -33.93
CA GLY A 985 19.88 2.14 -33.65
C GLY A 985 19.02 2.05 -34.90
N LYS A 986 19.07 3.06 -35.78
CA LYS A 986 18.36 3.07 -37.07
C LYS A 986 18.79 1.92 -37.98
N GLU A 987 20.09 1.60 -38.03
CA GLU A 987 20.61 0.43 -38.76
C GLU A 987 20.12 -0.89 -38.14
N LEU A 988 20.10 -1.00 -36.81
CA LEU A 988 19.59 -2.18 -36.11
C LEU A 988 18.08 -2.39 -36.31
N VAL A 989 17.31 -1.32 -36.51
CA VAL A 989 15.87 -1.40 -36.84
C VAL A 989 15.63 -2.03 -38.21
N LEU A 990 16.42 -1.67 -39.22
CA LEU A 990 16.26 -2.19 -40.59
C LEU A 990 16.67 -3.66 -40.72
N ASP A 991 17.74 -4.06 -40.03
CA ASP A 991 18.39 -5.37 -40.24
C ASP A 991 17.90 -6.50 -39.30
N ASN A 992 16.94 -6.25 -38.39
CA ASN A 992 16.65 -7.17 -37.28
C ASN A 992 15.23 -7.78 -37.27
N GLU A 993 15.15 -9.05 -37.70
CA GLU A 993 13.94 -9.88 -37.65
C GLU A 993 13.32 -10.02 -36.24
N HIS A 994 14.05 -9.72 -35.16
CA HIS A 994 13.52 -9.85 -33.81
C HIS A 994 12.29 -8.97 -33.58
N PHE A 995 12.27 -7.74 -34.10
CA PHE A 995 11.11 -6.85 -33.98
C PHE A 995 9.90 -7.39 -34.74
N ALA A 996 10.08 -7.88 -35.98
CA ALA A 996 9.03 -8.58 -36.73
C ALA A 996 8.51 -9.83 -35.99
N THR A 997 9.39 -10.49 -35.23
CA THR A 997 8.98 -11.62 -34.37
C THR A 997 8.17 -11.14 -33.16
N LEU A 998 8.60 -10.08 -32.45
CA LEU A 998 7.85 -9.48 -31.33
C LEU A 998 6.46 -9.00 -31.78
N TRP A 999 6.38 -8.45 -33.00
CA TRP A 999 5.16 -7.97 -33.64
C TRP A 999 4.17 -9.08 -34.02
N SER A 1000 4.66 -10.22 -34.54
CA SER A 1000 3.78 -11.36 -34.82
C SER A 1000 3.20 -11.93 -33.53
N TYR A 1001 4.00 -12.00 -32.45
CA TYR A 1001 3.61 -12.47 -31.12
C TYR A 1001 2.53 -11.62 -30.42
N ALA A 1002 2.22 -10.41 -30.88
CA ALA A 1002 1.04 -9.65 -30.42
C ALA A 1002 -0.28 -10.39 -30.74
N GLY A 1003 -0.30 -11.29 -31.73
CA GLY A 1003 -1.45 -12.11 -32.09
C GLY A 1003 -2.46 -11.36 -32.97
N SER A 1004 -3.32 -10.56 -32.34
CA SER A 1004 -4.43 -9.84 -32.98
C SER A 1004 -3.99 -8.53 -33.65
N HIS A 1005 -4.77 -8.06 -34.62
CA HIS A 1005 -4.57 -6.76 -35.27
C HIS A 1005 -4.89 -5.59 -34.32
N ARG A 1006 -5.89 -5.73 -33.44
CA ARG A 1006 -6.21 -4.77 -32.35
C ARG A 1006 -5.03 -4.57 -31.39
N ARG A 1007 -4.34 -5.63 -30.97
CA ARG A 1007 -3.13 -5.52 -30.13
C ARG A 1007 -1.96 -4.85 -30.85
N ARG A 1008 -1.80 -5.13 -32.15
CA ARG A 1008 -0.83 -4.42 -33.01
C ARG A 1008 -1.16 -2.92 -33.14
N PHE A 1009 -2.44 -2.58 -33.27
CA PHE A 1009 -2.90 -1.20 -33.31
C PHE A 1009 -2.71 -0.47 -31.98
N LEU A 1010 -2.98 -1.12 -30.83
CA LEU A 1010 -2.65 -0.60 -29.50
C LEU A 1010 -1.15 -0.28 -29.34
N LEU A 1011 -0.25 -1.16 -29.81
CA LEU A 1011 1.20 -0.89 -29.81
C LEU A 1011 1.57 0.34 -30.66
N ALA A 1012 0.90 0.54 -31.80
CA ALA A 1012 1.12 1.70 -32.66
C ALA A 1012 0.59 3.01 -32.03
N LEU A 1013 -0.60 2.98 -31.42
CA LEU A 1013 -1.16 4.12 -30.67
C LEU A 1013 -0.24 4.57 -29.53
N CYS A 1014 0.25 3.64 -28.72
CA CYS A 1014 1.20 3.94 -27.64
C CYS A 1014 2.48 4.63 -28.15
N ASN A 1015 3.02 4.21 -29.31
CA ASN A 1015 4.19 4.84 -29.92
C ASN A 1015 3.93 6.24 -30.49
N LEU A 1016 2.75 6.47 -31.09
CA LEU A 1016 2.42 7.78 -31.68
C LEU A 1016 2.19 8.82 -30.58
N GLU A 1017 1.36 8.50 -29.59
CA GLU A 1017 0.99 9.46 -28.54
C GLU A 1017 2.15 9.76 -27.58
N GLU A 1018 3.06 8.81 -27.31
CA GLU A 1018 4.29 9.06 -26.52
C GLU A 1018 5.26 10.04 -27.21
N LYS A 1019 5.02 10.41 -28.48
CA LYS A 1019 5.77 11.46 -29.21
C LYS A 1019 5.07 12.81 -29.23
N GLU A 1020 3.75 12.86 -29.03
CA GLU A 1020 2.98 14.11 -29.00
C GLU A 1020 2.57 14.54 -27.58
N ARG A 1021 2.57 13.61 -26.61
CA ARG A 1021 1.99 13.78 -25.27
C ARG A 1021 2.70 12.96 -24.19
N ASP A 1022 2.22 13.14 -22.95
CA ASP A 1022 2.44 12.25 -21.82
C ASP A 1022 1.94 10.81 -22.10
N PRO A 1023 2.53 9.76 -21.48
CA PRO A 1023 2.05 8.38 -21.58
C PRO A 1023 0.56 8.16 -21.28
N LEU A 1024 -0.10 7.34 -22.08
CA LEU A 1024 -1.56 7.22 -22.19
C LEU A 1024 -2.25 6.51 -21.02
N ARG A 1025 -3.39 7.03 -20.58
CA ARG A 1025 -4.31 6.38 -19.64
C ARG A 1025 -5.20 5.34 -20.35
N LEU A 1026 -5.81 4.43 -19.58
CA LEU A 1026 -6.80 3.49 -20.12
C LEU A 1026 -7.95 4.21 -20.85
N GLY A 1027 -8.56 5.22 -20.23
CA GLY A 1027 -9.66 5.97 -20.84
C GLY A 1027 -9.26 6.73 -22.12
N GLU A 1028 -8.03 7.21 -22.19
CA GLU A 1028 -7.49 7.85 -23.40
C GLU A 1028 -7.29 6.82 -24.53
N LEU A 1029 -6.83 5.60 -24.20
CA LEU A 1029 -6.78 4.48 -25.15
C LEU A 1029 -8.18 4.05 -25.62
N SER A 1030 -9.18 3.99 -24.73
CA SER A 1030 -10.57 3.68 -25.09
C SER A 1030 -11.18 4.76 -26.01
N GLU A 1031 -10.94 6.05 -25.71
CA GLU A 1031 -11.37 7.17 -26.57
C GLU A 1031 -10.65 7.16 -27.93
N LEU A 1032 -9.35 6.86 -27.98
CA LEU A 1032 -8.58 6.75 -29.22
C LEU A 1032 -9.01 5.57 -30.09
N LEU A 1033 -9.31 4.40 -29.48
CA LEU A 1033 -9.85 3.24 -30.21
C LEU A 1033 -11.24 3.55 -30.80
N ALA A 1034 -12.15 4.10 -29.99
CA ALA A 1034 -13.48 4.50 -30.44
C ALA A 1034 -13.43 5.59 -31.53
N GLY A 1035 -12.55 6.58 -31.40
CA GLY A 1035 -12.32 7.62 -32.42
C GLY A 1035 -11.80 7.08 -33.76
N HIS A 1036 -11.17 5.91 -33.75
CA HIS A 1036 -10.75 5.17 -34.94
C HIS A 1036 -11.78 4.11 -35.41
N GLY A 1037 -12.94 4.04 -34.76
CA GLY A 1037 -14.05 3.14 -35.09
C GLY A 1037 -13.94 1.72 -34.51
N ILE A 1038 -13.04 1.48 -33.54
CA ILE A 1038 -12.81 0.19 -32.91
C ILE A 1038 -13.56 0.18 -31.55
N GLU A 1039 -14.85 -0.16 -31.57
CA GLU A 1039 -15.68 -0.21 -30.37
C GLU A 1039 -15.54 -1.56 -29.64
N VAL A 1040 -14.80 -1.56 -28.53
CA VAL A 1040 -14.61 -2.68 -27.60
C VAL A 1040 -14.77 -2.19 -26.16
N SER A 1041 -15.10 -3.09 -25.21
CA SER A 1041 -15.21 -2.73 -23.80
C SER A 1041 -13.84 -2.57 -23.13
N ASP A 1042 -13.80 -1.77 -22.06
CA ASP A 1042 -12.58 -1.59 -21.25
C ASP A 1042 -12.01 -2.93 -20.75
N ASP A 1043 -12.86 -3.93 -20.44
CA ASP A 1043 -12.41 -5.28 -20.04
C ASP A 1043 -11.56 -5.97 -21.12
N ILE A 1044 -11.92 -5.80 -22.40
CA ILE A 1044 -11.17 -6.36 -23.54
C ILE A 1044 -9.87 -5.57 -23.74
N ILE A 1045 -9.91 -4.25 -23.60
CA ILE A 1045 -8.72 -3.38 -23.69
C ILE A 1045 -7.73 -3.72 -22.55
N ILE A 1046 -8.22 -3.92 -21.32
CA ILE A 1046 -7.41 -4.36 -20.17
C ILE A 1046 -6.78 -5.73 -20.46
N ALA A 1047 -7.55 -6.72 -20.93
CA ALA A 1047 -7.02 -8.04 -21.27
C ALA A 1047 -5.96 -8.01 -22.39
N ASP A 1048 -6.14 -7.15 -23.40
CA ASP A 1048 -5.18 -6.93 -24.49
C ASP A 1048 -3.92 -6.20 -24.00
N LEU A 1049 -4.05 -5.19 -23.13
CA LEU A 1049 -2.93 -4.48 -22.51
C LEU A 1049 -2.15 -5.37 -21.53
N GLU A 1050 -2.83 -6.21 -20.74
CA GLU A 1050 -2.18 -7.23 -19.90
C GLU A 1050 -1.36 -8.22 -20.73
N PHE A 1051 -1.93 -8.72 -21.84
CA PHE A 1051 -1.23 -9.62 -22.73
C PHE A 1051 0.04 -8.97 -23.30
N LEU A 1052 -0.03 -7.69 -23.70
CA LEU A 1052 1.12 -6.92 -24.17
C LEU A 1052 2.15 -6.60 -23.06
N ARG A 1053 1.71 -6.47 -21.80
CA ARG A 1053 2.59 -6.33 -20.62
C ARG A 1053 3.26 -7.66 -20.23
N GLU A 1054 2.58 -8.79 -20.29
CA GLU A 1054 3.17 -10.12 -20.07
C GLU A 1054 4.28 -10.44 -21.09
N LEU A 1055 4.12 -9.92 -22.31
CA LEU A 1055 5.13 -9.95 -23.38
C LEU A 1055 6.28 -8.94 -23.19
N GLU A 1056 6.24 -8.07 -22.19
CA GLU A 1056 7.16 -6.93 -21.97
C GLU A 1056 7.20 -5.93 -23.16
N LEU A 1057 6.13 -5.83 -23.95
CA LEU A 1057 6.02 -4.89 -25.08
C LEU A 1057 5.43 -3.54 -24.67
N ILE A 1058 4.52 -3.55 -23.69
CA ILE A 1058 3.98 -2.35 -23.05
C ILE A 1058 4.45 -2.30 -21.58
N ASP A 1059 4.81 -1.10 -21.13
CA ASP A 1059 5.13 -0.79 -19.74
C ASP A 1059 3.95 -0.07 -19.08
N PHE A 1060 3.84 -0.14 -17.75
CA PHE A 1060 2.77 0.49 -16.98
C PHE A 1060 3.34 1.29 -15.82
N VAL A 1061 3.26 2.61 -15.96
CA VAL A 1061 3.79 3.59 -15.01
C VAL A 1061 2.64 4.11 -14.16
N SER A 1062 2.67 3.79 -12.86
CA SER A 1062 1.75 4.39 -11.87
C SER A 1062 2.39 5.65 -11.29
N GLN A 1063 1.91 6.82 -11.70
CA GLN A 1063 2.30 8.11 -11.12
C GLN A 1063 1.05 8.87 -10.66
N GLY A 1064 1.12 9.48 -9.48
CA GLY A 1064 0.00 10.26 -8.92
C GLY A 1064 -1.26 9.47 -8.54
N GLY A 1065 -1.29 8.16 -8.76
CA GLY A 1065 -2.48 7.30 -8.58
C GLY A 1065 -3.27 7.03 -9.87
N GLU A 1066 -2.78 7.50 -11.02
CA GLU A 1066 -3.36 7.22 -12.34
C GLU A 1066 -2.39 6.36 -13.15
N GLY A 1067 -2.90 5.22 -13.65
CA GLY A 1067 -2.10 4.26 -14.41
C GLY A 1067 -1.92 4.68 -15.86
N ARG A 1068 -0.68 4.74 -16.33
CA ARG A 1068 -0.32 5.10 -17.70
C ARG A 1068 0.41 3.96 -18.41
N TYR A 1069 0.17 3.80 -19.70
CA TYR A 1069 0.74 2.80 -20.59
C TYR A 1069 1.64 3.47 -21.63
N ARG A 1070 2.72 2.79 -22.01
CA ARG A 1070 3.67 3.24 -23.05
C ARG A 1070 4.38 2.06 -23.70
N LEU A 1071 5.12 2.30 -24.78
CA LEU A 1071 5.89 1.24 -25.41
C LEU A 1071 7.16 0.94 -24.58
N THR A 1072 7.42 -0.32 -24.23
CA THR A 1072 8.59 -0.66 -23.40
C THR A 1072 9.91 -0.41 -24.14
N ILE A 1073 9.95 -0.62 -25.46
CA ILE A 1073 11.18 -0.68 -26.27
C ILE A 1073 11.15 0.42 -27.35
N PRO A 1074 11.85 1.55 -27.18
CA PRO A 1074 11.83 2.65 -28.16
C PRO A 1074 12.30 2.27 -29.58
N LEU A 1075 13.25 1.33 -29.72
CA LEU A 1075 13.62 0.80 -31.05
C LEU A 1075 12.50 0.01 -31.73
N MET A 1076 11.58 -0.61 -30.98
CA MET A 1076 10.42 -1.26 -31.58
C MET A 1076 9.43 -0.22 -32.13
N GLY A 1077 9.34 0.97 -31.51
CA GLY A 1077 8.56 2.09 -32.02
C GLY A 1077 9.07 2.58 -33.38
N GLN A 1078 10.38 2.79 -33.48
CA GLN A 1078 11.06 3.10 -34.74
C GLN A 1078 10.86 2.00 -35.80
N TRP A 1079 10.80 0.72 -35.39
CA TRP A 1079 10.51 -0.39 -36.30
C TRP A 1079 9.06 -0.38 -36.80
N ILE A 1080 8.08 -0.12 -35.94
CA ILE A 1080 6.67 -0.01 -36.33
C ILE A 1080 6.51 1.08 -37.41
N GLU A 1081 7.11 2.25 -37.20
CA GLU A 1081 7.06 3.38 -38.15
C GLU A 1081 7.78 3.10 -39.48
N ALA A 1082 8.88 2.35 -39.44
CA ALA A 1082 9.66 2.03 -40.65
C ALA A 1082 9.06 0.90 -41.49
N GLN A 1083 8.20 0.05 -40.90
CA GLN A 1083 7.79 -1.23 -41.52
C GLN A 1083 6.26 -1.46 -41.55
N GLN A 1084 5.43 -0.66 -40.87
CA GLN A 1084 3.99 -0.89 -40.77
C GLN A 1084 3.18 0.35 -41.18
N ASP A 1085 2.13 0.14 -41.98
CA ASP A 1085 1.17 1.17 -42.39
C ASP A 1085 0.06 1.31 -41.32
N PHE A 1086 -0.05 2.50 -40.72
CA PHE A 1086 -1.01 2.78 -39.65
C PHE A 1086 -2.48 2.77 -40.11
N ASP A 1087 -2.76 3.26 -41.32
CA ASP A 1087 -4.12 3.23 -41.90
C ASP A 1087 -4.55 1.80 -42.21
N ALA A 1088 -3.62 0.97 -42.69
CA ALA A 1088 -3.84 -0.45 -42.92
C ALA A 1088 -4.06 -1.23 -41.61
N LEU A 1089 -3.24 -0.97 -40.58
CA LEU A 1089 -3.41 -1.58 -39.25
C LEU A 1089 -4.75 -1.22 -38.60
N ARG A 1090 -5.14 0.07 -38.62
CA ARG A 1090 -6.46 0.51 -38.14
C ARG A 1090 -7.57 -0.26 -38.84
N THR A 1091 -7.48 -0.36 -40.16
CA THR A 1091 -8.50 -1.02 -40.99
C THR A 1091 -8.62 -2.50 -40.66
N GLN A 1092 -7.50 -3.21 -40.46
CA GLN A 1092 -7.50 -4.61 -40.05
C GLN A 1092 -8.04 -4.81 -38.62
N ALA A 1093 -7.62 -3.97 -37.67
CA ALA A 1093 -8.11 -4.01 -36.29
C ALA A 1093 -9.63 -3.73 -36.20
N ARG A 1094 -10.16 -2.85 -37.07
CA ARG A 1094 -11.60 -2.59 -37.14
C ARG A 1094 -12.38 -3.79 -37.67
N TYR A 1095 -11.92 -4.42 -38.75
CA TYR A 1095 -12.56 -5.64 -39.26
C TYR A 1095 -12.49 -6.80 -38.26
N GLU A 1096 -11.37 -6.98 -37.56
CA GLU A 1096 -11.23 -7.99 -36.51
C GLU A 1096 -12.23 -7.78 -35.35
N THR A 1097 -12.47 -6.53 -34.95
CA THR A 1097 -13.53 -6.20 -33.97
C THR A 1097 -14.94 -6.32 -34.56
N GLU A 1098 -15.17 -5.98 -35.83
CA GLU A 1098 -16.47 -6.18 -36.50
C GLU A 1098 -16.84 -7.68 -36.59
N ASP A 1099 -15.88 -8.55 -36.91
CA ASP A 1099 -16.08 -10.01 -36.98
C ASP A 1099 -16.19 -10.67 -35.58
N GLU A 1100 -15.54 -10.12 -34.53
CA GLU A 1100 -15.68 -10.62 -33.15
C GLU A 1100 -17.07 -10.32 -32.52
N HIS A 1101 -17.85 -9.40 -33.09
CA HIS A 1101 -19.21 -9.04 -32.62
C HIS A 1101 -20.36 -9.70 -33.43
N ALA A 1102 -20.05 -10.59 -34.40
CA ALA A 1102 -21.00 -11.13 -35.39
C ALA A 1102 -21.55 -12.55 -35.10
#